data_AF-A0A8J1VUB7-F1
#
_entry.id   AF-A0A8J1VUB7-F1
#
_cell.length_a   1.000
_cell.length_b   1.000
_cell.length_c   1.000
_cell.angle_alpha   90.00
_cell.angle_beta   90.00
_cell.angle_gamma   90.00
#
_symmetry.space_group_name_H-M   'P 1'
#
loop_
_entity.id
_entity.type
_entity.pdbx_description
1 polymer ?
#
loop_
_entity_poly.entity_id
_entity_poly.type
_entity_poly.pdbx_seq_one_letter_code
_entity_poly.pdbx_strand_id
1 'polypeptide(L)'
;MSEEVTYELATARWKRTGAVQIVSVLDADIADFPLTFLASCGDNTWQYILDVVHQLVDPMPDHPGALFIANENGEGEQPVALEDRPLAGLFRYKQLGVMHDPIFSRGPEYSSRFKSPTLLPGESTASASSQATGRPEQSAFKLELVGRDSVCLLTGKHVRNCVAAHIVPQSRPDLYQKIYNIKRRPNMFDVSAGLLLENGLHKAFDALDWSLYRKDDTYFVHYFIPTGTEHFELHGKAITPDRFGRFYDPPDPRLVAWHYSQAVKARIRGYSASGFQWLSESIVGTPGRDPVYLSKFLHDEIMDSYFCYFSGTSGFVEESGFREGPKPTTVLALDPLRMCLYDLDKQPVAWILCGIAIREAQGLGLGINMKPLVQRGAMNGKTQQLLDDTFWATCVNDKMVSLYSGRLPALRQSDHDLVLLPIPGATLTDFRIRKELEEWRQRYDARRAVLLGEPCSPPAKLGSRIQLQLVTTKESVICIRAVKWRSKVNVVIELPSGKPIAHFPWEFLRNSGDCSWSYIQAVLNDLIELDGFGTSIAQPGTTNGIDYSMPPEPGVYELRIHGMEGSPSFRIGPRTFMRTRPPQDGGTSETRSHSSRSTYRQSHFRMLNGSYYVHVFDAKVPLLKQYHGKVIPPDRFHTNDEDNLPSAELLAWHYSQCVMANIRGFAV
;
A
#
# COMPACT_ATOMS: atom_id res chain seq x y z
N MET A 1 -36.70 -1.71 -14.72
CA MET A 1 -36.74 -1.52 -13.26
C MET A 1 -35.59 -2.33 -12.70
N SER A 2 -34.58 -1.71 -12.08
CA SER A 2 -33.54 -2.48 -11.38
C SER A 2 -34.16 -3.07 -10.13
N GLU A 3 -34.02 -4.37 -9.91
CA GLU A 3 -34.46 -5.03 -8.67
C GLU A 3 -33.77 -4.38 -7.47
N GLU A 4 -34.56 -4.03 -6.47
CA GLU A 4 -34.07 -3.58 -5.18
C GLU A 4 -33.34 -4.74 -4.50
N VAL A 5 -32.05 -4.53 -4.19
CA VAL A 5 -31.26 -5.54 -3.49
C VAL A 5 -31.46 -5.35 -1.99
N THR A 6 -31.95 -6.39 -1.32
CA THR A 6 -32.09 -6.43 0.13
C THR A 6 -30.87 -7.08 0.78
N TYR A 7 -30.60 -6.70 2.02
CA TYR A 7 -29.44 -7.10 2.80
C TYR A 7 -29.88 -7.58 4.17
N GLU A 8 -29.13 -8.51 4.75
CA GLU A 8 -29.34 -8.91 6.13
C GLU A 8 -29.06 -7.73 7.07
N LEU A 9 -30.05 -7.36 7.88
CA LEU A 9 -29.99 -6.32 8.90
C LEU A 9 -29.21 -6.77 10.14
N ALA A 10 -28.56 -5.83 10.82
CA ALA A 10 -27.89 -6.08 12.10
C ALA A 10 -28.85 -6.67 13.15
N THR A 11 -30.13 -6.27 13.15
CA THR A 11 -31.15 -6.79 14.07
C THR A 11 -31.37 -8.29 13.93
N ALA A 12 -31.09 -8.87 12.76
CA ALA A 12 -31.16 -10.32 12.57
C ALA A 12 -30.10 -11.10 13.36
N ARG A 13 -28.96 -10.47 13.69
CA ARG A 13 -27.83 -11.10 14.41
C ARG A 13 -27.76 -10.74 15.89
N TRP A 14 -28.23 -9.55 16.25
CA TRP A 14 -28.16 -8.99 17.60
C TRP A 14 -29.44 -9.21 18.43
N LYS A 15 -30.20 -10.27 18.17
CA LYS A 15 -31.61 -10.54 18.56
C LYS A 15 -32.04 -10.45 20.04
N ARG A 16 -31.25 -9.93 20.98
CA ARG A 16 -31.45 -10.19 22.41
C ARG A 16 -32.12 -9.11 23.26
N THR A 17 -32.34 -7.87 22.80
CA THR A 17 -32.86 -6.82 23.72
C THR A 17 -33.79 -5.76 23.09
N GLY A 18 -34.49 -6.08 22.00
CA GLY A 18 -35.31 -5.09 21.28
C GLY A 18 -34.48 -4.20 20.34
N ALA A 19 -35.16 -3.33 19.60
CA ALA A 19 -34.57 -2.50 18.57
C ALA A 19 -35.16 -1.08 18.56
N VAL A 20 -34.40 -0.17 17.97
CA VAL A 20 -34.83 1.19 17.64
C VAL A 20 -35.16 1.22 16.15
N GLN A 21 -36.43 1.37 15.84
CA GLN A 21 -36.91 1.49 14.46
C GLN A 21 -37.12 2.96 14.14
N ILE A 22 -36.49 3.43 13.07
CA ILE A 22 -36.65 4.79 12.55
C ILE A 22 -37.47 4.72 11.27
N VAL A 23 -38.61 5.40 11.25
CA VAL A 23 -39.48 5.54 10.08
C VAL A 23 -39.58 7.01 9.63
N SER A 24 -39.98 7.21 8.39
CA SER A 24 -40.28 8.53 7.82
C SER A 24 -41.62 9.08 8.31
N VAL A 25 -42.02 10.24 7.78
CA VAL A 25 -43.31 10.86 8.10
C VAL A 25 -44.48 10.02 7.57
N LEU A 26 -44.28 9.33 6.44
CA LEU A 26 -45.25 8.43 5.82
C LEU A 26 -44.98 6.96 6.15
N ASP A 27 -44.32 6.71 7.28
CA ASP A 27 -44.06 5.36 7.84
C ASP A 27 -43.21 4.45 6.93
N ALA A 28 -42.36 5.02 6.06
CA ALA A 28 -41.35 4.28 5.33
C ALA A 28 -40.14 3.96 6.22
N ASP A 29 -39.67 2.72 6.21
CA ASP A 29 -38.53 2.29 7.02
C ASP A 29 -37.24 2.99 6.59
N ILE A 30 -36.55 3.63 7.53
CA ILE A 30 -35.27 4.30 7.29
C ILE A 30 -34.11 3.48 7.86
N ALA A 31 -34.25 3.01 9.10
CA ALA A 31 -33.18 2.36 9.83
C ALA A 31 -33.70 1.46 10.96
N ASP A 32 -33.00 0.36 11.21
CA ASP A 32 -33.27 -0.55 12.32
C ASP A 32 -31.98 -0.85 13.12
N PHE A 33 -31.97 -0.44 14.40
CA PHE A 33 -30.79 -0.58 15.27
C PHE A 33 -31.05 -1.56 16.42
N PRO A 34 -30.25 -2.61 16.60
CA PRO A 34 -30.34 -3.46 17.77
C PRO A 34 -29.89 -2.71 19.04
N LEU A 35 -30.65 -2.80 20.14
CA LEU A 35 -30.24 -2.15 21.39
C LEU A 35 -28.95 -2.70 21.98
N THR A 36 -28.68 -4.00 21.84
CA THR A 36 -27.40 -4.59 22.28
C THR A 36 -26.22 -4.07 21.48
N PHE A 37 -26.41 -3.78 20.19
CA PHE A 37 -25.38 -3.17 19.35
C PHE A 37 -25.07 -1.76 19.89
N LEU A 38 -26.11 -0.93 20.10
CA LEU A 38 -25.96 0.44 20.60
C LEU A 38 -25.32 0.49 22.00
N ALA A 39 -25.67 -0.46 22.88
CA ALA A 39 -25.14 -0.51 24.23
C ALA A 39 -23.61 -0.73 24.28
N SER A 40 -23.03 -1.34 23.25
CA SER A 40 -21.61 -1.67 23.19
C SER A 40 -20.84 -0.97 22.07
N CYS A 41 -21.46 -0.13 21.23
CA CYS A 41 -20.77 0.42 20.04
C CYS A 41 -19.72 1.50 20.36
N GLY A 42 -19.69 2.01 21.58
CA GLY A 42 -18.82 3.12 21.99
C GLY A 42 -19.50 4.49 21.94
N ASP A 43 -20.68 4.60 21.30
CA ASP A 43 -21.55 5.77 21.36
C ASP A 43 -23.02 5.39 21.49
N ASN A 44 -23.50 5.37 22.72
CA ASN A 44 -24.85 4.94 23.07
C ASN A 44 -25.79 6.15 23.28
N THR A 45 -25.80 7.07 22.32
CA THR A 45 -26.60 8.31 22.35
C THR A 45 -27.58 8.39 21.18
N TRP A 46 -28.63 9.19 21.32
CA TRP A 46 -29.53 9.54 20.22
C TRP A 46 -28.84 10.37 19.14
N GLN A 47 -27.83 11.16 19.49
CA GLN A 47 -26.99 11.90 18.53
C GLN A 47 -26.34 10.95 17.53
N TYR A 48 -25.74 9.85 17.99
CA TYR A 48 -25.16 8.84 17.11
C TYR A 48 -26.20 8.25 16.13
N ILE A 49 -27.40 7.94 16.62
CA ILE A 49 -28.48 7.41 15.76
C ILE A 49 -28.85 8.44 14.68
N LEU A 50 -29.02 9.71 15.06
CA LEU A 50 -29.33 10.79 14.13
C LEU A 50 -28.21 10.97 13.08
N ASP A 51 -26.94 10.89 13.48
CA ASP A 51 -25.79 10.97 12.56
C ASP A 51 -25.76 9.80 11.57
N VAL A 52 -26.18 8.61 11.98
CA VAL A 52 -26.35 7.47 11.05
C VAL A 52 -27.53 7.71 10.12
N VAL A 53 -28.67 8.19 10.63
CA VAL A 53 -29.85 8.51 9.80
C VAL A 53 -29.50 9.54 8.73
N HIS A 54 -28.74 10.58 9.06
CA HIS A 54 -28.23 11.56 8.10
C HIS A 54 -27.32 10.97 7.00
N GLN A 55 -26.79 9.77 7.17
CA GLN A 55 -26.06 9.04 6.11
C GLN A 55 -26.98 8.18 5.24
N LEU A 56 -28.19 7.88 5.71
CA LEU A 56 -29.18 7.02 5.05
C LEU A 56 -30.18 7.81 4.22
N VAL A 57 -30.35 9.11 4.51
CA VAL A 57 -31.19 10.05 3.76
C VAL A 57 -30.37 11.24 3.28
N ASP A 58 -30.81 11.90 2.20
CA ASP A 58 -30.18 13.12 1.71
C ASP A 58 -30.69 14.33 2.50
N PRO A 59 -29.81 15.06 3.21
CA PRO A 59 -30.21 16.21 4.01
C PRO A 59 -30.66 17.37 3.12
N MET A 60 -31.74 18.04 3.50
CA MET A 60 -32.17 19.29 2.90
C MET A 60 -31.48 20.47 3.61
N PRO A 61 -30.75 21.36 2.90
CA PRO A 61 -29.91 22.38 3.51
C PRO A 61 -30.60 23.28 4.55
N ASP A 62 -31.87 23.63 4.31
CA ASP A 62 -32.63 24.56 5.15
C ASP A 62 -33.57 23.86 6.16
N HIS A 63 -33.53 22.52 6.19
CA HIS A 63 -34.49 21.71 6.94
C HIS A 63 -33.76 20.63 7.75
N PRO A 64 -33.28 20.99 8.96
CA PRO A 64 -32.52 20.06 9.78
C PRO A 64 -33.37 18.83 10.13
N GLY A 65 -32.72 17.66 10.16
CA GLY A 65 -33.32 16.42 10.59
C GLY A 65 -33.46 16.36 12.12
N ALA A 66 -34.58 15.81 12.60
CA ALA A 66 -34.83 15.55 14.01
C ALA A 66 -35.59 14.23 14.20
N LEU A 67 -35.36 13.59 15.34
CA LEU A 67 -36.01 12.35 15.76
C LEU A 67 -37.08 12.63 16.81
N PHE A 68 -38.24 11.99 16.65
CA PHE A 68 -39.40 12.13 17.51
C PHE A 68 -39.88 10.77 18.01
N ILE A 69 -40.41 10.73 19.23
CA ILE A 69 -41.10 9.54 19.75
C ILE A 69 -42.40 9.35 18.97
N ALA A 70 -42.61 8.17 18.38
CA ALA A 70 -43.86 7.89 17.66
C ALA A 70 -44.98 7.57 18.66
N ASN A 71 -45.94 8.48 18.82
CA ASN A 71 -47.18 8.22 19.53
C ASN A 71 -48.22 7.61 18.58
N GLU A 72 -48.99 6.63 19.03
CA GLU A 72 -49.98 5.90 18.22
C GLU A 72 -51.02 6.81 17.53
N ASN A 73 -51.25 8.02 18.07
CA ASN A 73 -52.26 8.97 17.57
C ASN A 73 -51.67 10.19 16.83
N GLY A 74 -50.35 10.29 16.66
CA GLY A 74 -49.69 11.43 16.00
C GLY A 74 -49.79 12.80 16.71
N GLU A 75 -50.63 12.93 17.75
CA GLU A 75 -50.73 14.13 18.58
C GLU A 75 -49.67 14.13 19.69
N GLY A 76 -48.91 15.22 19.80
CA GLY A 76 -47.96 15.45 20.89
C GLY A 76 -46.60 14.76 20.75
N GLU A 77 -46.10 14.56 19.53
CA GLU A 77 -44.74 14.06 19.31
C GLU A 77 -43.70 14.93 20.04
N GLN A 78 -42.85 14.28 20.86
CA GLN A 78 -41.76 14.94 21.57
C GLN A 78 -40.42 14.61 20.92
N PRO A 79 -39.53 15.60 20.72
CA PRO A 79 -38.19 15.35 20.22
C PRO A 79 -37.41 14.53 21.25
N VAL A 80 -36.60 13.59 20.78
CA VAL A 80 -35.68 12.85 21.67
C VAL A 80 -34.55 13.77 22.15
N ALA A 81 -34.12 13.61 23.39
CA ALA A 81 -32.93 14.29 23.89
C ALA A 81 -31.68 13.60 23.32
N LEU A 82 -30.88 14.34 22.54
CA LEU A 82 -29.78 13.77 21.75
C LEU A 82 -28.67 13.13 22.59
N GLU A 83 -28.47 13.61 23.82
CA GLU A 83 -27.47 13.09 24.77
C GLU A 83 -27.96 11.84 25.54
N ASP A 84 -29.27 11.56 25.51
CA ASP A 84 -29.83 10.45 26.26
C ASP A 84 -29.55 9.12 25.57
N ARG A 85 -29.59 8.06 26.38
CA ARG A 85 -29.49 6.68 25.90
C ARG A 85 -30.72 6.30 25.06
N PRO A 86 -30.54 5.68 23.87
CA PRO A 86 -31.64 5.15 23.08
C PRO A 86 -32.43 4.05 23.81
N LEU A 87 -33.76 4.08 23.61
CA LEU A 87 -34.71 3.11 24.14
C LEU A 87 -35.36 2.33 22.99
N ALA A 88 -35.79 1.10 23.25
CA ALA A 88 -36.46 0.27 22.25
C ALA A 88 -37.80 0.91 21.87
N GLY A 89 -38.15 0.89 20.59
CA GLY A 89 -39.42 1.43 20.13
C GLY A 89 -39.38 1.91 18.70
N LEU A 90 -40.49 2.52 18.30
CA LEU A 90 -40.67 3.17 17.00
C LEU A 90 -40.48 4.68 17.16
N PHE A 91 -39.67 5.25 16.29
CA PHE A 91 -39.32 6.66 16.27
C PHE A 91 -39.45 7.20 14.86
N ARG A 92 -39.82 8.48 14.74
CA ARG A 92 -40.07 9.13 13.47
C ARG A 92 -38.99 10.16 13.18
N TYR A 93 -38.39 10.09 12.00
CA TYR A 93 -37.48 11.10 11.50
C TYR A 93 -38.24 12.14 10.67
N LYS A 94 -37.96 13.42 10.91
CA LYS A 94 -38.55 14.54 10.17
C LYS A 94 -37.48 15.54 9.77
N GLN A 95 -37.55 16.04 8.54
CA GLN A 95 -36.87 17.27 8.16
C GLN A 95 -37.77 18.44 8.53
N LEU A 96 -37.34 19.30 9.46
CA LEU A 96 -38.20 20.32 10.05
C LEU A 96 -38.72 21.28 8.98
N GLY A 97 -40.05 21.45 8.90
CA GLY A 97 -40.71 22.29 7.88
C GLY A 97 -40.99 21.57 6.56
N VAL A 98 -40.73 20.27 6.47
CA VAL A 98 -40.97 19.43 5.29
C VAL A 98 -42.02 18.37 5.62
N MET A 99 -43.06 18.27 4.79
CA MET A 99 -44.20 17.36 4.99
C MET A 99 -44.18 16.13 4.06
N HIS A 100 -43.07 15.91 3.34
CA HIS A 100 -42.89 14.72 2.52
C HIS A 100 -41.74 13.87 3.06
N ASP A 101 -41.70 12.62 2.62
CA ASP A 101 -40.66 11.70 3.02
C ASP A 101 -39.28 12.13 2.55
N PRO A 102 -38.24 11.86 3.36
CA PRO A 102 -36.88 12.19 2.99
C PRO A 102 -36.45 11.34 1.79
N ILE A 103 -35.60 11.92 0.95
CA ILE A 103 -34.99 11.19 -0.17
C ILE A 103 -33.93 10.24 0.42
N PHE A 104 -34.01 8.94 0.10
CA PHE A 104 -33.00 7.98 0.55
C PHE A 104 -31.67 8.20 -0.15
N SER A 105 -30.58 8.24 0.63
CA SER A 105 -29.24 8.38 0.09
C SER A 105 -28.83 7.14 -0.70
N ARG A 106 -28.34 7.34 -1.92
CA ARG A 106 -27.97 6.26 -2.85
C ARG A 106 -26.92 5.29 -2.28
N GLY A 107 -27.04 4.01 -2.64
CA GLY A 107 -26.05 2.96 -2.33
C GLY A 107 -26.65 1.77 -1.59
N PRO A 108 -25.83 0.84 -1.07
CA PRO A 108 -24.36 0.88 -1.04
C PRO A 108 -23.70 0.81 -2.43
N GLU A 109 -22.56 1.48 -2.60
CA GLU A 109 -21.82 1.63 -3.89
C GLU A 109 -20.37 1.12 -3.79
N TYR A 110 -20.17 -0.01 -3.12
CA TYR A 110 -18.82 -0.50 -2.80
C TYR A 110 -18.05 -0.95 -4.05
N SER A 111 -18.55 -1.96 -4.76
CA SER A 111 -17.85 -2.59 -5.89
C SER A 111 -18.03 -1.86 -7.23
N SER A 112 -19.14 -1.16 -7.43
CA SER A 112 -19.45 -0.43 -8.67
C SER A 112 -20.32 0.79 -8.40
N ARG A 113 -20.15 1.85 -9.19
CA ARG A 113 -20.95 3.09 -9.09
C ARG A 113 -22.44 2.82 -9.30
N PHE A 114 -22.80 1.89 -10.19
CA PHE A 114 -24.19 1.69 -10.63
C PHE A 114 -24.77 0.32 -10.28
N LYS A 115 -24.03 -0.50 -9.54
CA LYS A 115 -24.51 -1.81 -9.11
C LYS A 115 -24.41 -1.92 -7.61
N SER A 116 -25.54 -2.24 -6.99
CA SER A 116 -25.59 -2.68 -5.61
C SER A 116 -24.66 -3.88 -5.44
N PRO A 117 -23.79 -3.89 -4.43
CA PRO A 117 -22.89 -5.02 -4.19
C PRO A 117 -23.70 -6.27 -3.86
N THR A 118 -23.35 -7.39 -4.49
CA THR A 118 -23.80 -8.72 -4.07
C THR A 118 -22.92 -9.15 -2.91
N LEU A 119 -23.42 -9.05 -1.68
CA LEU A 119 -22.65 -9.38 -0.47
C LEU A 119 -22.69 -10.88 -0.19
N LEU A 120 -22.25 -11.70 -1.14
CA LEU A 120 -22.20 -13.15 -0.95
C LEU A 120 -21.03 -13.53 -0.04
N PRO A 121 -21.25 -14.38 0.99
CA PRO A 121 -20.18 -14.86 1.84
C PRO A 121 -19.13 -15.63 1.03
N GLY A 122 -17.89 -15.14 1.01
CA GLY A 122 -16.74 -15.86 0.47
C GLY A 122 -16.31 -15.51 -0.96
N GLU A 123 -16.95 -14.54 -1.62
CA GLU A 123 -16.46 -14.02 -2.91
C GLU A 123 -15.21 -13.14 -2.75
N SER A 124 -14.45 -13.01 -3.85
CA SER A 124 -13.11 -12.41 -3.92
C SER A 124 -12.99 -11.05 -3.21
N THR A 125 -11.89 -10.84 -2.48
CA THR A 125 -11.56 -9.59 -1.78
C THR A 125 -11.26 -8.45 -2.75
N ALA A 126 -12.25 -7.59 -3.03
CA ALA A 126 -12.12 -6.47 -3.97
C ALA A 126 -11.11 -5.40 -3.54
N SER A 127 -10.73 -5.35 -2.25
CA SER A 127 -9.76 -4.38 -1.72
C SER A 127 -8.40 -5.00 -1.36
N ALA A 128 -8.18 -6.30 -1.63
CA ALA A 128 -6.92 -6.98 -1.34
C ALA A 128 -5.76 -6.44 -2.15
N SER A 129 -4.70 -6.02 -1.46
CA SER A 129 -3.37 -5.88 -2.05
C SER A 129 -2.48 -7.09 -1.76
N SER A 130 -3.06 -8.23 -1.36
CA SER A 130 -2.34 -9.43 -0.91
C SER A 130 -1.68 -10.23 -2.03
N GLN A 131 -2.12 -10.05 -3.27
CA GLN A 131 -1.44 -10.66 -4.41
C GLN A 131 -0.20 -9.83 -4.76
N ALA A 132 0.96 -10.47 -4.64
CA ALA A 132 2.20 -10.08 -5.30
C ALA A 132 2.06 -10.20 -6.83
N THR A 133 1.02 -9.58 -7.41
CA THR A 133 1.12 -9.08 -8.77
C THR A 133 2.37 -8.21 -8.76
N GLY A 134 3.29 -8.34 -9.71
CA GLY A 134 4.61 -7.71 -9.68
C GLY A 134 4.63 -6.17 -9.70
N ARG A 135 3.63 -5.50 -9.13
CA ARG A 135 3.48 -4.06 -8.94
C ARG A 135 4.19 -3.64 -7.65
N PRO A 136 5.30 -2.88 -7.75
CA PRO A 136 6.05 -2.42 -6.58
C PRO A 136 5.21 -1.62 -5.57
N GLU A 137 4.21 -0.89 -6.05
CA GLU A 137 3.31 -0.05 -5.24
C GLU A 137 2.51 -0.85 -4.20
N GLN A 138 1.96 -2.01 -4.58
CA GLN A 138 1.20 -2.86 -3.64
C GLN A 138 2.09 -3.46 -2.55
N SER A 139 3.32 -3.82 -2.90
CA SER A 139 4.30 -4.34 -1.94
C SER A 139 4.76 -3.25 -0.98
N ALA A 140 5.00 -2.04 -1.48
CA ALA A 140 5.34 -0.87 -0.67
C ALA A 140 4.20 -0.52 0.30
N PHE A 141 2.96 -0.44 -0.20
CA PHE A 141 1.77 -0.17 0.61
C PHE A 141 1.61 -1.15 1.77
N LYS A 142 1.74 -2.46 1.50
CA LYS A 142 1.69 -3.48 2.57
C LYS A 142 2.83 -3.30 3.57
N LEU A 143 4.05 -3.03 3.10
CA LEU A 143 5.21 -2.86 3.97
C LEU A 143 5.06 -1.64 4.88
N GLU A 144 4.54 -0.53 4.35
CA GLU A 144 4.32 0.69 5.12
C GLU A 144 3.18 0.53 6.13
N LEU A 145 2.10 -0.17 5.78
CA LEU A 145 1.06 -0.57 6.74
C LEU A 145 1.60 -1.48 7.85
N VAL A 146 2.48 -2.43 7.52
CA VAL A 146 3.21 -3.22 8.52
C VAL A 146 4.07 -2.32 9.41
N GLY A 147 4.73 -1.33 8.84
CA GLY A 147 5.49 -0.32 9.59
C GLY A 147 4.64 0.53 10.53
N ARG A 148 3.41 0.89 10.14
CA ARG A 148 2.47 1.64 10.98
C ARG A 148 1.84 0.78 12.07
N ASP A 149 1.33 -0.40 11.71
CA ASP A 149 0.42 -1.17 12.56
C ASP A 149 1.15 -2.26 13.37
N SER A 150 2.33 -2.73 12.92
CA SER A 150 3.17 -3.80 13.52
C SER A 150 2.53 -5.18 13.74
N VAL A 151 1.20 -5.26 13.83
CA VAL A 151 0.34 -6.44 13.99
C VAL A 151 -1.04 -6.11 13.44
N CYS A 152 -1.92 -7.10 13.31
CA CYS A 152 -3.32 -6.88 12.92
C CYS A 152 -3.96 -5.77 13.76
N LEU A 153 -4.62 -4.81 13.10
CA LEU A 153 -5.23 -3.66 13.76
C LEU A 153 -6.21 -4.08 14.86
N LEU A 154 -7.04 -5.10 14.60
CA LEU A 154 -8.10 -5.51 15.52
C LEU A 154 -7.69 -6.63 16.47
N THR A 155 -7.01 -7.67 15.98
CA THR A 155 -6.77 -8.89 16.78
C THR A 155 -5.38 -8.95 17.40
N GLY A 156 -4.46 -8.06 17.02
CA GLY A 156 -3.07 -8.12 17.47
C GLY A 156 -2.28 -9.31 16.91
N LYS A 157 -2.87 -10.11 16.00
CA LYS A 157 -2.18 -11.24 15.36
C LYS A 157 -0.98 -10.77 14.52
N HIS A 158 0.03 -11.63 14.44
CA HIS A 158 1.27 -11.36 13.74
C HIS A 158 1.05 -11.04 12.25
N VAL A 159 1.84 -10.10 11.70
CA VAL A 159 1.70 -9.53 10.34
C VAL A 159 1.76 -10.54 9.20
N ARG A 160 2.36 -11.71 9.42
CA ARG A 160 2.37 -12.83 8.46
C ARG A 160 0.97 -13.36 8.16
N ASN A 161 0.04 -13.22 9.11
CA ASN A 161 -1.35 -13.61 8.96
C ASN A 161 -2.22 -12.45 8.44
N CYS A 162 -1.59 -11.31 8.13
CA CYS A 162 -2.28 -10.10 7.72
C CYS A 162 -2.12 -9.78 6.24
N VAL A 163 -3.14 -9.09 5.74
CA VAL A 163 -3.26 -8.53 4.42
C VAL A 163 -3.53 -7.03 4.54
N ALA A 164 -3.04 -6.28 3.57
CA ALA A 164 -3.35 -4.87 3.44
C ALA A 164 -4.69 -4.73 2.72
N ALA A 165 -5.65 -4.13 3.40
CA ALA A 165 -7.01 -3.87 2.95
C ALA A 165 -7.15 -2.37 2.67
N HIS A 166 -7.57 -2.01 1.45
CA HIS A 166 -7.92 -0.62 1.20
C HIS A 166 -9.28 -0.29 1.84
N ILE A 167 -9.41 0.90 2.43
CA ILE A 167 -10.67 1.37 3.01
C ILE A 167 -11.70 1.64 1.91
N VAL A 168 -11.24 2.24 0.80
CA VAL A 168 -12.01 2.37 -0.44
C VAL A 168 -11.39 1.43 -1.47
N PRO A 169 -12.17 0.61 -2.21
CA PRO A 169 -11.60 -0.36 -3.15
C PRO A 169 -10.61 0.26 -4.14
N GLN A 170 -9.47 -0.41 -4.36
CA GLN A 170 -8.44 0.03 -5.31
C GLN A 170 -8.99 0.16 -6.74
N SER A 171 -10.03 -0.61 -7.07
CA SER A 171 -10.74 -0.56 -8.35
C SER A 171 -11.60 0.70 -8.55
N ARG A 172 -11.71 1.57 -7.53
CA ARG A 172 -12.58 2.75 -7.52
C ARG A 172 -11.82 4.07 -7.30
N PRO A 173 -10.87 4.44 -8.20
CA PRO A 173 -10.17 5.73 -8.11
C PRO A 173 -11.12 6.94 -8.19
N ASP A 174 -12.29 6.79 -8.82
CA ASP A 174 -13.34 7.81 -8.88
C ASP A 174 -13.84 8.22 -7.49
N LEU A 175 -13.95 7.28 -6.56
CA LEU A 175 -14.37 7.55 -5.19
C LEU A 175 -13.32 8.35 -4.43
N TYR A 176 -12.05 8.01 -4.56
CA TYR A 176 -10.97 8.78 -3.96
C TYR A 176 -10.95 10.22 -4.49
N GLN A 177 -11.16 10.41 -5.80
CA GLN A 177 -11.26 11.76 -6.39
C GLN A 177 -12.44 12.55 -5.83
N LYS A 178 -13.60 11.90 -5.68
CA LYS A 178 -14.80 12.51 -5.11
C LYS A 178 -14.60 12.86 -3.63
N ILE A 179 -14.10 11.92 -2.82
CA ILE A 179 -13.90 12.10 -1.37
C ILE A 179 -12.86 13.18 -1.09
N TYR A 180 -11.77 13.22 -1.85
CA TYR A 180 -10.74 14.24 -1.70
C TYR A 180 -11.05 15.54 -2.45
N ASN A 181 -12.11 15.58 -3.26
CA ASN A 181 -12.45 16.68 -4.16
C ASN A 181 -11.25 17.10 -5.03
N ILE A 182 -10.57 16.11 -5.63
CA ILE A 182 -9.41 16.34 -6.51
C ILE A 182 -9.69 15.83 -7.93
N LYS A 183 -9.24 16.60 -8.92
CA LYS A 183 -9.37 16.23 -10.34
C LYS A 183 -8.24 15.32 -10.83
N ARG A 184 -7.09 15.33 -10.13
CA ARG A 184 -5.92 14.51 -10.49
C ARG A 184 -6.09 13.06 -10.04
N ARG A 185 -5.26 12.16 -10.55
CA ARG A 185 -5.24 10.76 -10.10
C ARG A 185 -4.86 10.72 -8.61
N PRO A 186 -5.67 10.08 -7.74
CA PRO A 186 -5.39 9.99 -6.31
C PRO A 186 -4.27 8.97 -6.05
N ASN A 187 -3.50 9.19 -4.99
CA ASN A 187 -2.62 8.16 -4.45
C ASN A 187 -3.45 7.20 -3.58
N MET A 188 -3.83 6.05 -4.14
CA MET A 188 -4.64 5.05 -3.42
C MET A 188 -3.78 4.13 -2.53
N PHE A 189 -2.46 4.18 -2.68
CA PHE A 189 -1.49 3.40 -1.93
C PHE A 189 -0.87 4.19 -0.77
N ASP A 190 -1.46 5.32 -0.42
CA ASP A 190 -1.11 6.04 0.79
C ASP A 190 -1.47 5.18 2.02
N VAL A 191 -0.61 5.13 3.03
CA VAL A 191 -0.83 4.33 4.26
C VAL A 191 -2.16 4.68 4.93
N SER A 192 -2.57 5.95 4.87
CA SER A 192 -3.86 6.42 5.38
C SER A 192 -5.07 5.82 4.65
N ALA A 193 -4.90 5.30 3.43
CA ALA A 193 -5.95 4.64 2.66
C ALA A 193 -6.16 3.16 3.01
N GLY A 194 -5.38 2.61 3.95
CA GLY A 194 -5.38 1.18 4.25
C GLY A 194 -5.45 0.80 5.72
N LEU A 195 -5.83 -0.47 5.93
CA LEU A 195 -5.83 -1.16 7.21
C LEU A 195 -5.04 -2.47 7.10
N LEU A 196 -4.27 -2.83 8.13
CA LEU A 196 -3.64 -4.14 8.23
C LEU A 196 -4.54 -5.13 8.97
N LEU A 197 -5.17 -6.05 8.24
CA LEU A 197 -6.21 -6.94 8.76
C LEU A 197 -5.83 -8.41 8.59
N GLU A 198 -6.30 -9.28 9.48
CA GLU A 198 -6.30 -10.72 9.21
C GLU A 198 -7.21 -11.04 8.02
N ASN A 199 -6.89 -12.09 7.25
CA ASN A 199 -7.64 -12.46 6.05
C ASN A 199 -9.17 -12.62 6.28
N GLY A 200 -9.59 -13.19 7.42
CA GLY A 200 -11.01 -13.32 7.77
C GLY A 200 -11.69 -11.96 8.01
N LEU A 201 -11.03 -11.08 8.77
CA LEU A 201 -11.51 -9.72 9.02
C LEU A 201 -11.55 -8.88 7.76
N HIS A 202 -10.58 -9.05 6.86
CA HIS A 202 -10.54 -8.36 5.58
C HIS A 202 -11.73 -8.76 4.71
N LYS A 203 -12.04 -10.06 4.59
CA LYS A 203 -13.24 -10.52 3.88
C LYS A 203 -14.52 -9.95 4.47
N ALA A 204 -14.65 -9.96 5.80
CA ALA A 204 -15.81 -9.39 6.47
C ALA A 204 -15.91 -7.86 6.28
N PHE A 205 -14.77 -7.16 6.20
CA PHE A 205 -14.72 -5.73 5.91
C PHE A 205 -15.21 -5.44 4.49
N ASP A 206 -14.72 -6.18 3.48
CA ASP A 206 -15.18 -6.08 2.09
C ASP A 206 -16.66 -6.44 1.91
N ALA A 207 -17.19 -7.32 2.77
CA ALA A 207 -18.60 -7.70 2.81
C ALA A 207 -19.48 -6.69 3.58
N LEU A 208 -18.91 -5.57 4.04
CA LEU A 208 -19.60 -4.55 4.84
C LEU A 208 -20.22 -5.12 6.13
N ASP A 209 -19.66 -6.21 6.68
CA ASP A 209 -20.14 -6.84 7.92
C ASP A 209 -19.69 -6.06 9.15
N TRP A 210 -18.62 -5.28 9.02
CA TRP A 210 -18.14 -4.36 10.04
C TRP A 210 -17.47 -3.13 9.41
N SER A 211 -17.37 -2.04 10.18
CA SER A 211 -16.65 -0.84 9.79
C SER A 211 -16.08 -0.12 11.03
N LEU A 212 -15.34 0.95 10.81
CA LEU A 212 -14.86 1.85 11.87
C LEU A 212 -15.75 3.09 11.93
N TYR A 213 -16.30 3.37 13.11
CA TYR A 213 -16.96 4.64 13.42
C TYR A 213 -15.94 5.55 14.10
N ARG A 214 -15.88 6.83 13.71
CA ARG A 214 -14.98 7.79 14.36
C ARG A 214 -15.78 8.70 15.28
N LYS A 215 -15.37 8.77 16.54
CA LYS A 215 -15.82 9.76 17.51
C LYS A 215 -14.60 10.47 18.07
N ASP A 216 -14.58 11.79 17.89
CA ASP A 216 -13.39 12.61 18.16
C ASP A 216 -12.16 12.05 17.41
N ASP A 217 -11.09 11.70 18.14
CA ASP A 217 -9.88 11.11 17.58
C ASP A 217 -9.80 9.59 17.77
N THR A 218 -10.87 8.94 18.23
CA THR A 218 -10.90 7.50 18.46
C THR A 218 -11.77 6.80 17.42
N TYR A 219 -11.30 5.68 16.89
CA TYR A 219 -12.12 4.79 16.08
C TYR A 219 -12.72 3.68 16.94
N PHE A 220 -14.01 3.42 16.77
CA PHE A 220 -14.72 2.32 17.38
C PHE A 220 -15.08 1.29 16.31
N VAL A 221 -14.85 0.02 16.62
CA VAL A 221 -15.20 -1.09 15.71
C VAL A 221 -16.70 -1.36 15.81
N HIS A 222 -17.43 -1.16 14.72
CA HIS A 222 -18.86 -1.47 14.65
C HIS A 222 -19.05 -2.73 13.81
N TYR A 223 -19.27 -3.86 14.50
CA TYR A 223 -19.63 -5.13 13.87
C TYR A 223 -21.15 -5.24 13.70
N PHE A 224 -21.63 -5.25 12.46
CA PHE A 224 -23.05 -5.32 12.12
C PHE A 224 -23.54 -6.77 12.00
N ILE A 225 -22.74 -7.64 11.36
CA ILE A 225 -23.07 -9.06 11.13
C ILE A 225 -22.03 -9.94 11.87
N PRO A 226 -22.10 -10.04 13.21
CA PRO A 226 -21.23 -10.96 13.95
C PRO A 226 -21.61 -12.42 13.66
N THR A 227 -20.61 -13.26 13.38
CA THR A 227 -20.78 -14.68 13.06
C THR A 227 -20.14 -15.59 14.12
N GLY A 228 -19.17 -15.09 14.87
CA GLY A 228 -18.50 -15.77 15.99
C GLY A 228 -18.48 -14.91 17.25
N THR A 229 -18.14 -15.51 18.39
CA THR A 229 -18.01 -14.81 19.69
C THR A 229 -16.95 -13.72 19.62
N GLU A 230 -15.86 -13.96 18.89
CA GLU A 230 -14.79 -12.99 18.69
C GLU A 230 -15.27 -11.71 17.98
N HIS A 231 -16.28 -11.79 17.11
CA HIS A 231 -16.82 -10.59 16.44
C HIS A 231 -17.63 -9.72 17.41
N PHE A 232 -18.33 -10.34 18.37
CA PHE A 232 -19.00 -9.61 19.44
C PHE A 232 -18.00 -8.94 20.38
N GLU A 233 -16.88 -9.60 20.70
CA GLU A 233 -15.81 -9.04 21.53
C GLU A 233 -15.07 -7.88 20.85
N LEU A 234 -14.98 -7.90 19.52
CA LEU A 234 -14.39 -6.80 18.75
C LEU A 234 -15.33 -5.59 18.64
N HIS A 235 -16.65 -5.78 18.68
CA HIS A 235 -17.60 -4.69 18.62
C HIS A 235 -17.41 -3.73 19.81
N GLY A 236 -17.35 -2.43 19.54
CA GLY A 236 -17.08 -1.40 20.55
C GLY A 236 -15.61 -1.19 20.89
N LYS A 237 -14.71 -2.01 20.33
CA LYS A 237 -13.28 -1.87 20.60
C LYS A 237 -12.79 -0.50 20.15
N ALA A 238 -12.26 0.27 21.09
CA ALA A 238 -11.62 1.54 20.85
C ALA A 238 -10.21 1.35 20.25
N ILE A 239 -9.92 2.12 19.22
CA ILE A 239 -8.63 2.23 18.55
C ILE A 239 -8.23 3.69 18.67
N THR A 240 -7.42 3.96 19.69
CA THR A 240 -6.93 5.29 20.03
C THR A 240 -5.77 5.71 19.11
N PRO A 241 -5.49 7.02 18.96
CA PRO A 241 -4.44 7.52 18.06
C PRO A 241 -3.05 6.91 18.29
N ASP A 242 -2.71 6.57 19.54
CA ASP A 242 -1.43 5.96 19.92
C ASP A 242 -1.25 4.53 19.36
N ARG A 243 -2.33 3.90 18.88
CA ARG A 243 -2.26 2.61 18.20
C ARG A 243 -1.51 2.69 16.86
N PHE A 244 -1.52 3.85 16.21
CA PHE A 244 -0.87 4.05 14.91
C PHE A 244 0.56 4.56 15.11
N GLY A 245 1.54 3.92 14.47
CA GLY A 245 2.95 4.26 14.61
C GLY A 245 3.25 5.72 14.28
N ARG A 246 4.21 6.34 14.98
CA ARG A 246 4.55 7.78 14.85
C ARG A 246 5.06 8.23 13.48
N PHE A 247 5.41 7.28 12.61
CA PHE A 247 6.06 7.57 11.32
C PHE A 247 5.09 7.62 10.14
N TYR A 248 3.85 7.19 10.33
CA TYR A 248 2.86 7.08 9.27
C TYR A 248 1.51 7.61 9.74
N ASP A 249 0.74 8.14 8.78
CA ASP A 249 -0.56 8.70 9.08
C ASP A 249 -1.58 7.61 9.47
N PRO A 250 -2.49 7.92 10.42
CA PRO A 250 -3.61 7.04 10.74
C PRO A 250 -4.56 6.91 9.52
N PRO A 251 -5.52 5.96 9.56
CA PRO A 251 -6.56 5.85 8.54
C PRO A 251 -7.24 7.20 8.26
N ASP A 252 -7.36 7.60 6.99
CA ASP A 252 -7.97 8.89 6.64
C ASP A 252 -9.44 8.90 7.10
N PRO A 253 -9.84 9.84 7.98
CA PRO A 253 -11.19 9.89 8.51
C PRO A 253 -12.28 9.97 7.44
N ARG A 254 -12.00 10.56 6.28
CA ARG A 254 -12.96 10.72 5.18
C ARG A 254 -13.21 9.41 4.46
N LEU A 255 -12.16 8.61 4.25
CA LEU A 255 -12.28 7.27 3.67
C LEU A 255 -13.01 6.34 4.63
N VAL A 256 -12.68 6.40 5.93
CA VAL A 256 -13.36 5.63 6.99
C VAL A 256 -14.85 6.00 7.05
N ALA A 257 -15.18 7.29 7.08
CA ALA A 257 -16.56 7.76 7.08
C ALA A 257 -17.34 7.30 5.84
N TRP A 258 -16.69 7.31 4.66
CA TRP A 258 -17.31 6.78 3.45
C TRP A 258 -17.61 5.28 3.55
N HIS A 259 -16.64 4.47 4.01
CA HIS A 259 -16.82 3.03 4.17
C HIS A 259 -17.93 2.72 5.20
N TYR A 260 -17.92 3.44 6.31
CA TYR A 260 -18.94 3.38 7.35
C TYR A 260 -20.33 3.67 6.80
N SER A 261 -20.48 4.71 5.96
CA SER A 261 -21.72 5.03 5.26
C SER A 261 -22.21 3.87 4.39
N GLN A 262 -21.31 3.14 3.70
CA GLN A 262 -21.70 1.96 2.92
C GLN A 262 -22.21 0.84 3.82
N ALA A 263 -21.54 0.59 4.94
CA ALA A 263 -21.91 -0.46 5.88
C ALA A 263 -23.26 -0.20 6.54
N VAL A 264 -23.56 1.05 6.96
CA VAL A 264 -24.89 1.36 7.52
C VAL A 264 -26.00 1.29 6.47
N LYS A 265 -25.73 1.70 5.22
CA LYS A 265 -26.69 1.54 4.11
C LYS A 265 -27.03 0.07 3.86
N ALA A 266 -26.04 -0.82 3.97
CA ALA A 266 -26.25 -2.25 3.83
C ALA A 266 -26.93 -2.86 5.06
N ARG A 267 -26.47 -2.55 6.28
CA ARG A 267 -26.76 -3.36 7.48
C ARG A 267 -27.70 -2.73 8.49
N ILE A 268 -27.94 -1.42 8.41
CA ILE A 268 -28.89 -0.70 9.26
C ILE A 268 -30.16 -0.35 8.48
N ARG A 269 -30.02 0.09 7.23
CA ARG A 269 -31.18 0.31 6.34
C ARG A 269 -31.69 -0.99 5.71
N GLY A 270 -30.79 -1.90 5.31
CA GLY A 270 -31.18 -3.25 4.84
C GLY A 270 -31.57 -3.34 3.37
N TYR A 271 -31.47 -2.27 2.59
CA TYR A 271 -31.76 -2.31 1.14
C TYR A 271 -30.99 -1.25 0.35
N SER A 272 -30.87 -1.47 -0.96
CA SER A 272 -30.22 -0.53 -1.87
C SER A 272 -31.18 0.52 -2.41
N ALA A 273 -30.98 1.78 -2.05
CA ALA A 273 -31.71 2.89 -2.66
C ALA A 273 -31.10 3.19 -4.04
N SER A 274 -31.85 2.92 -5.11
CA SER A 274 -31.43 3.22 -6.48
C SER A 274 -31.80 4.67 -6.84
N GLY A 275 -30.87 5.42 -7.43
CA GLY A 275 -31.14 6.79 -7.88
C GLY A 275 -32.16 6.89 -9.03
N PHE A 276 -32.66 5.76 -9.54
CA PHE A 276 -33.57 5.71 -10.70
C PHE A 276 -35.03 6.03 -10.36
N GLN A 277 -35.44 5.90 -9.08
CA GLN A 277 -36.80 6.26 -8.65
C GLN A 277 -37.08 7.76 -8.88
N TRP A 278 -36.03 8.59 -8.80
CA TRP A 278 -36.09 10.02 -9.13
C TRP A 278 -36.33 10.30 -10.63
N LEU A 279 -35.77 9.50 -11.54
CA LEU A 279 -35.96 9.68 -12.99
C LEU A 279 -37.41 9.37 -13.40
N SER A 280 -38.04 8.33 -12.83
CA SER A 280 -39.44 8.02 -13.14
C SER A 280 -40.41 9.05 -12.58
N GLU A 281 -40.18 9.58 -11.37
CA GLU A 281 -41.08 10.54 -10.74
C GLU A 281 -40.88 11.97 -11.30
N SER A 282 -39.65 12.35 -11.65
CA SER A 282 -39.34 13.67 -12.23
C SER A 282 -39.72 13.81 -13.71
N ILE A 283 -39.74 12.70 -14.47
CA ILE A 283 -40.16 12.71 -15.88
C ILE A 283 -41.70 12.75 -16.00
N VAL A 284 -42.44 12.29 -14.99
CA VAL A 284 -43.90 12.08 -15.11
C VAL A 284 -44.75 13.17 -14.44
N GLY A 285 -44.20 14.07 -13.63
CA GLY A 285 -45.05 15.15 -13.11
C GLY A 285 -44.37 16.24 -12.31
N THR A 286 -44.00 17.34 -12.96
CA THR A 286 -44.10 18.69 -12.39
C THR A 286 -43.92 19.74 -13.49
N PRO A 287 -44.95 20.52 -13.86
CA PRO A 287 -44.78 21.65 -14.77
C PRO A 287 -43.98 22.74 -14.05
N GLY A 288 -42.80 23.09 -14.58
CA GLY A 288 -42.06 24.29 -14.13
C GLY A 288 -40.57 24.14 -13.82
N ARG A 289 -39.91 23.01 -14.10
CA ARG A 289 -38.43 22.92 -13.98
C ARG A 289 -37.71 23.22 -15.29
N ASP A 290 -36.65 24.00 -15.18
CA ASP A 290 -35.89 24.63 -16.26
C ASP A 290 -35.09 23.59 -17.12
N PRO A 291 -35.23 23.53 -18.46
CA PRO A 291 -34.62 22.51 -19.33
C PRO A 291 -33.07 22.49 -19.36
N VAL A 292 -32.43 23.52 -18.82
CA VAL A 292 -30.96 23.72 -18.89
C VAL A 292 -30.22 22.77 -17.95
N TYR A 293 -30.84 22.29 -16.86
CA TYR A 293 -30.24 21.31 -15.96
C TYR A 293 -30.30 19.88 -16.52
N LEU A 294 -31.33 19.54 -17.29
CA LEU A 294 -31.48 18.21 -17.89
C LEU A 294 -30.43 17.96 -18.98
N SER A 295 -30.08 18.96 -19.80
CA SER A 295 -29.14 18.75 -20.91
C SER A 295 -27.69 18.62 -20.43
N LYS A 296 -27.30 19.36 -19.39
CA LYS A 296 -25.96 19.26 -18.79
C LYS A 296 -25.80 17.97 -17.99
N PHE A 297 -26.83 17.55 -17.26
CA PHE A 297 -26.84 16.28 -16.54
C PHE A 297 -26.83 15.07 -17.50
N LEU A 298 -27.63 15.10 -18.58
CA LEU A 298 -27.58 14.05 -19.61
C LEU A 298 -26.22 14.03 -20.31
N HIS A 299 -25.66 15.20 -20.64
CA HIS A 299 -24.36 15.29 -21.29
C HIS A 299 -23.25 14.75 -20.38
N ASP A 300 -23.23 15.14 -19.11
CA ASP A 300 -22.18 14.72 -18.18
C ASP A 300 -22.35 13.26 -17.73
N GLU A 301 -23.57 12.73 -17.57
CA GLU A 301 -23.78 11.29 -17.29
C GLU A 301 -23.56 10.39 -18.50
N ILE A 302 -23.92 10.82 -19.72
CA ILE A 302 -23.62 10.08 -20.94
C ILE A 302 -22.10 10.12 -21.16
N MET A 303 -21.46 11.28 -21.06
CA MET A 303 -20.01 11.38 -21.25
C MET A 303 -19.22 10.69 -20.13
N ASP A 304 -19.64 10.75 -18.86
CA ASP A 304 -19.00 10.00 -17.76
C ASP A 304 -19.26 8.50 -17.87
N SER A 305 -20.45 8.07 -18.29
CA SER A 305 -20.73 6.65 -18.54
C SER A 305 -19.89 6.14 -19.72
N TYR A 306 -19.75 6.91 -20.80
CA TYR A 306 -18.91 6.57 -21.94
C TYR A 306 -17.40 6.61 -21.60
N PHE A 307 -16.94 7.59 -20.81
CA PHE A 307 -15.55 7.65 -20.34
C PHE A 307 -15.23 6.56 -19.31
N CYS A 308 -16.14 6.23 -18.38
CA CYS A 308 -15.96 5.14 -17.41
C CYS A 308 -16.01 3.76 -18.09
N TYR A 309 -16.84 3.61 -19.13
CA TYR A 309 -16.91 2.39 -19.94
C TYR A 309 -15.58 2.08 -20.64
N PHE A 310 -14.77 3.09 -21.00
CA PHE A 310 -13.48 2.91 -21.70
C PHE A 310 -12.22 3.23 -20.87
N SER A 311 -12.31 3.94 -19.75
CA SER A 311 -11.16 4.12 -18.84
C SER A 311 -10.94 2.90 -17.91
N GLY A 312 -11.92 1.99 -17.82
CA GLY A 312 -11.80 0.67 -17.20
C GLY A 312 -11.38 -0.48 -18.13
N THR A 313 -11.17 -0.24 -19.43
CA THR A 313 -10.92 -1.30 -20.44
C THR A 313 -9.45 -1.69 -20.62
N SER A 314 -8.67 -1.79 -19.55
CA SER A 314 -7.63 -2.84 -19.51
C SER A 314 -8.16 -4.14 -18.91
N GLY A 315 -9.28 -4.11 -18.15
CA GLY A 315 -9.94 -5.31 -17.61
C GLY A 315 -11.21 -5.73 -18.38
N PHE A 316 -11.98 -4.78 -18.93
CA PHE A 316 -13.25 -5.13 -19.60
C PHE A 316 -13.07 -5.75 -21.01
N VAL A 317 -11.90 -5.57 -21.64
CA VAL A 317 -11.53 -6.31 -22.86
C VAL A 317 -11.34 -7.80 -22.54
N GLU A 318 -11.07 -8.20 -21.29
CA GLU A 318 -11.04 -9.61 -20.90
C GLU A 318 -12.41 -10.16 -20.46
N GLU A 319 -13.31 -9.36 -19.88
CA GLU A 319 -14.49 -9.91 -19.19
C GLU A 319 -15.85 -9.83 -19.88
N SER A 320 -16.11 -8.92 -20.83
CA SER A 320 -17.44 -8.87 -21.47
C SER A 320 -17.46 -8.59 -22.97
N GLY A 321 -16.31 -8.28 -23.59
CA GLY A 321 -16.18 -8.12 -25.04
C GLY A 321 -15.60 -9.32 -25.79
N PHE A 322 -14.98 -10.27 -25.07
CA PHE A 322 -14.35 -11.46 -25.66
C PHE A 322 -15.00 -12.80 -25.24
N ARG A 323 -15.96 -12.79 -24.29
CA ARG A 323 -16.76 -13.99 -23.98
C ARG A 323 -17.85 -14.27 -25.01
N GLU A 324 -18.34 -13.23 -25.67
CA GLU A 324 -19.08 -13.33 -26.93
C GLU A 324 -18.17 -12.81 -28.03
N GLY A 325 -17.98 -13.56 -29.12
CA GLY A 325 -17.07 -13.17 -30.19
C GLY A 325 -17.36 -11.77 -30.77
N PRO A 326 -16.36 -11.15 -31.42
CA PRO A 326 -16.49 -9.80 -31.98
C PRO A 326 -17.70 -9.68 -32.92
N LYS A 327 -18.35 -8.51 -32.90
CA LYS A 327 -19.53 -8.20 -33.74
C LYS A 327 -19.23 -6.98 -34.63
N PRO A 328 -19.89 -6.82 -35.79
CA PRO A 328 -19.70 -5.63 -36.65
C PRO A 328 -19.91 -4.30 -35.91
N THR A 329 -20.79 -4.26 -34.91
CA THR A 329 -21.01 -3.10 -34.04
C THR A 329 -19.79 -2.72 -33.20
N THR A 330 -18.93 -3.68 -32.87
CA THR A 330 -17.65 -3.43 -32.17
C THR A 330 -16.72 -2.62 -33.06
N VAL A 331 -16.61 -3.00 -34.34
CA VAL A 331 -15.81 -2.27 -35.34
C VAL A 331 -16.36 -0.85 -35.54
N LEU A 332 -17.68 -0.72 -35.71
CA LEU A 332 -18.35 0.58 -35.86
C LEU A 332 -18.17 1.51 -34.65
N ALA A 333 -18.05 0.98 -33.43
CA ALA A 333 -17.82 1.78 -32.23
C ALA A 333 -16.36 2.25 -32.11
N LEU A 334 -15.40 1.42 -32.53
CA LEU A 334 -13.98 1.74 -32.48
C LEU A 334 -13.58 2.85 -33.47
N ASP A 335 -14.27 2.92 -34.61
CA ASP A 335 -13.97 3.84 -35.71
C ASP A 335 -14.12 5.35 -35.36
N PRO A 336 -15.25 5.83 -34.81
CA PRO A 336 -15.37 7.23 -34.38
C PRO A 336 -14.55 7.51 -33.11
N LEU A 337 -14.41 6.52 -32.22
CA LEU A 337 -13.67 6.66 -30.97
C LEU A 337 -12.19 6.94 -31.21
N ARG A 338 -11.55 6.20 -32.12
CA ARG A 338 -10.14 6.46 -32.46
C ARG A 338 -9.94 7.83 -33.10
N MET A 339 -10.89 8.32 -33.91
CA MET A 339 -10.80 9.66 -34.52
C MET A 339 -10.87 10.76 -33.45
N CYS A 340 -11.81 10.64 -32.50
CA CYS A 340 -11.87 11.54 -31.36
C CYS A 340 -10.56 11.54 -30.54
N LEU A 341 -9.93 10.38 -30.38
CA LEU A 341 -8.66 10.27 -29.67
C LEU A 341 -7.47 10.87 -30.45
N TYR A 342 -7.49 10.85 -31.78
CA TYR A 342 -6.52 11.60 -32.58
C TYR A 342 -6.68 13.10 -32.38
N ASP A 343 -7.92 13.61 -32.37
CA ASP A 343 -8.20 15.04 -32.16
C ASP A 343 -7.83 15.52 -30.75
N LEU A 344 -7.87 14.61 -29.76
CA LEU A 344 -7.50 14.88 -28.36
C LEU A 344 -6.00 14.67 -28.07
N ASP A 345 -5.16 14.55 -29.09
CA ASP A 345 -3.71 14.30 -28.99
C ASP A 345 -3.35 13.02 -28.20
N LYS A 346 -4.22 11.99 -28.29
CA LYS A 346 -4.01 10.66 -27.70
C LYS A 346 -3.59 9.63 -28.76
N GLN A 347 -2.64 10.02 -29.62
CA GLN A 347 -2.20 9.24 -30.77
C GLN A 347 -1.82 7.77 -30.44
N PRO A 348 -1.09 7.46 -29.34
CA PRO A 348 -0.73 6.07 -29.04
C PRO A 348 -1.94 5.18 -28.75
N VAL A 349 -2.98 5.71 -28.10
CA VAL A 349 -4.21 4.96 -27.79
C VAL A 349 -5.05 4.80 -29.05
N ALA A 350 -5.20 5.88 -29.82
CA ALA A 350 -5.88 5.84 -31.12
C ALA A 350 -5.23 4.83 -32.08
N TRP A 351 -3.91 4.70 -32.04
CA TRP A 351 -3.14 3.71 -32.81
C TRP A 351 -3.49 2.27 -32.45
N ILE A 352 -3.58 1.97 -31.15
CA ILE A 352 -3.93 0.64 -30.65
C ILE A 352 -5.35 0.28 -31.07
N LEU A 353 -6.31 1.19 -30.85
CA LEU A 353 -7.71 0.98 -31.25
C LEU A 353 -7.85 0.80 -32.76
N CYS A 354 -7.06 1.53 -33.55
CA CYS A 354 -7.01 1.33 -35.00
C CYS A 354 -6.53 -0.08 -35.36
N GLY A 355 -5.50 -0.59 -34.68
CA GLY A 355 -5.04 -1.97 -34.86
C GLY A 355 -6.09 -3.02 -34.46
N ILE A 356 -6.86 -2.77 -33.41
CA ILE A 356 -7.94 -3.67 -32.97
C ILE A 356 -9.07 -3.67 -34.02
N ALA A 357 -9.59 -2.50 -34.40
CA ALA A 357 -10.69 -2.40 -35.37
C ALA A 357 -10.38 -3.14 -36.69
N ILE A 358 -9.14 -3.04 -37.17
CA ILE A 358 -8.70 -3.70 -38.41
C ILE A 358 -8.63 -5.22 -38.25
N ARG A 359 -8.08 -5.71 -37.12
CA ARG A 359 -8.05 -7.16 -36.83
C ARG A 359 -9.44 -7.74 -36.68
N GLU A 360 -10.35 -7.02 -36.01
CA GLU A 360 -11.74 -7.45 -35.86
C GLU A 360 -12.48 -7.45 -37.19
N ALA A 361 -12.28 -6.43 -38.03
CA ALA A 361 -12.85 -6.38 -39.38
C ALA A 361 -12.39 -7.56 -40.25
N GLN A 362 -11.10 -7.93 -40.15
CA GLN A 362 -10.55 -9.11 -40.83
C GLN A 362 -11.09 -10.42 -40.24
N GLY A 363 -11.13 -10.53 -38.90
CA GLY A 363 -11.62 -11.72 -38.20
C GLY A 363 -13.11 -11.99 -38.43
N LEU A 364 -13.90 -10.94 -38.62
CA LEU A 364 -15.32 -11.01 -38.98
C LEU A 364 -15.55 -11.26 -40.48
N GLY A 365 -14.49 -11.28 -41.30
CA GLY A 365 -14.61 -11.47 -42.75
C GLY A 365 -15.36 -10.34 -43.45
N LEU A 366 -15.33 -9.10 -42.92
CA LEU A 366 -16.10 -7.98 -43.48
C LEU A 366 -15.65 -7.60 -44.89
N GLY A 367 -14.41 -7.95 -45.28
CA GLY A 367 -13.86 -7.72 -46.61
C GLY A 367 -14.17 -8.81 -47.64
N ILE A 368 -15.04 -9.77 -47.31
CA ILE A 368 -15.42 -10.89 -48.19
C ILE A 368 -16.71 -10.57 -48.94
N ASN A 369 -16.77 -10.85 -50.24
CA ASN A 369 -17.94 -10.67 -51.08
C ASN A 369 -19.07 -11.63 -50.68
N MET A 370 -20.04 -11.11 -49.93
CA MET A 370 -21.18 -11.88 -49.42
C MET A 370 -22.33 -12.04 -50.44
N LYS A 371 -22.23 -11.47 -51.66
CA LYS A 371 -23.28 -11.61 -52.70
C LYS A 371 -23.70 -13.06 -52.97
N PRO A 372 -22.78 -14.05 -53.02
CA PRO A 372 -23.17 -15.45 -53.21
C PRO A 372 -24.05 -16.00 -52.07
N LEU A 373 -23.87 -15.52 -50.83
CA LEU A 373 -24.70 -15.91 -49.68
C LEU A 373 -26.09 -15.31 -49.77
N VAL A 374 -26.20 -14.07 -50.23
CA VAL A 374 -27.49 -13.41 -50.49
C VAL A 374 -28.24 -14.09 -51.63
N GLN A 375 -27.55 -14.41 -52.73
CA GLN A 375 -28.15 -15.12 -53.88
C GLN A 375 -28.68 -16.51 -53.52
N ARG A 376 -28.04 -17.19 -52.56
CA ARG A 376 -28.47 -18.50 -52.05
C ARG A 376 -29.52 -18.42 -50.94
N GLY A 377 -29.96 -17.22 -50.56
CA GLY A 377 -30.92 -17.00 -49.46
C GLY A 377 -30.36 -17.27 -48.07
N ALA A 378 -29.04 -17.47 -47.93
CA ALA A 378 -28.38 -17.73 -46.65
C ALA A 378 -28.11 -16.46 -45.83
N MET A 379 -28.22 -15.29 -46.46
CA MET A 379 -28.05 -13.97 -45.83
C MET A 379 -29.06 -12.99 -46.44
N ASN A 380 -29.63 -12.10 -45.63
CA ASN A 380 -30.48 -11.03 -46.16
C ASN A 380 -29.64 -9.85 -46.68
N GLY A 381 -30.15 -9.12 -47.67
CA GLY A 381 -29.42 -8.00 -48.28
C GLY A 381 -29.09 -6.86 -47.31
N LYS A 382 -29.90 -6.64 -46.27
CA LYS A 382 -29.62 -5.62 -45.24
C LYS A 382 -28.40 -5.97 -44.40
N THR A 383 -28.20 -7.25 -44.10
CA THR A 383 -27.05 -7.76 -43.34
C THR A 383 -25.80 -7.65 -44.19
N GLN A 384 -25.86 -8.05 -45.47
CA GLN A 384 -24.76 -7.81 -46.41
C GLN A 384 -24.38 -6.32 -46.42
N GLN A 385 -25.34 -5.43 -46.61
CA GLN A 385 -25.09 -4.00 -46.67
C GLN A 385 -24.43 -3.47 -45.39
N LEU A 386 -24.90 -3.89 -44.21
CA LEU A 386 -24.28 -3.50 -42.94
C LEU A 386 -22.81 -3.95 -42.85
N LEU A 387 -22.48 -5.16 -43.31
CA LEU A 387 -21.11 -5.67 -43.30
C LEU A 387 -20.23 -4.91 -44.29
N ASP A 388 -20.72 -4.68 -45.52
CA ASP A 388 -20.02 -3.92 -46.56
C ASP A 388 -19.76 -2.47 -46.10
N ASP A 389 -20.77 -1.81 -45.52
CA ASP A 389 -20.66 -0.43 -45.00
C ASP A 389 -19.66 -0.36 -43.83
N THR A 390 -19.70 -1.34 -42.92
CA THR A 390 -18.74 -1.42 -41.80
C THR A 390 -17.31 -1.61 -42.30
N PHE A 391 -17.10 -2.44 -43.32
CA PHE A 391 -15.80 -2.63 -43.95
C PHE A 391 -15.29 -1.33 -44.59
N TRP A 392 -16.12 -0.67 -45.39
CA TRP A 392 -15.71 0.56 -46.08
C TRP A 392 -15.42 1.71 -45.13
N ALA A 393 -16.20 1.87 -44.06
CA ALA A 393 -15.91 2.81 -42.99
C ALA A 393 -14.52 2.55 -42.39
N THR A 394 -14.22 1.28 -42.08
CA THR A 394 -12.93 0.87 -41.52
C THR A 394 -11.78 1.13 -42.49
N CYS A 395 -11.97 0.83 -43.78
CA CYS A 395 -10.97 1.02 -44.83
C CYS A 395 -10.66 2.50 -45.07
N VAL A 396 -11.68 3.35 -45.21
CA VAL A 396 -11.52 4.80 -45.37
C VAL A 396 -10.77 5.38 -44.16
N ASN A 397 -11.18 5.00 -42.96
CA ASN A 397 -10.52 5.48 -41.74
C ASN A 397 -9.08 4.97 -41.61
N ASP A 398 -8.75 3.73 -42.00
CA ASP A 398 -7.35 3.26 -42.03
C ASP A 398 -6.49 4.11 -42.96
N LYS A 399 -7.00 4.51 -44.13
CA LYS A 399 -6.29 5.42 -45.05
C LYS A 399 -6.14 6.82 -44.46
N MET A 400 -7.19 7.39 -43.88
CA MET A 400 -7.15 8.70 -43.25
C MET A 400 -6.15 8.73 -42.10
N VAL A 401 -6.22 7.76 -41.20
CA VAL A 401 -5.27 7.64 -40.08
C VAL A 401 -3.84 7.46 -40.59
N SER A 402 -3.64 6.67 -41.64
CA SER A 402 -2.32 6.50 -42.26
C SER A 402 -1.75 7.82 -42.79
N LEU A 403 -2.59 8.65 -43.41
CA LEU A 403 -2.21 9.99 -43.86
C LEU A 403 -1.82 10.92 -42.69
N TYR A 404 -2.57 10.91 -41.59
CA TYR A 404 -2.32 11.80 -40.45
C TYR A 404 -1.21 11.34 -39.51
N SER A 405 -1.01 10.02 -39.35
CA SER A 405 -0.10 9.45 -38.34
C SER A 405 1.22 8.93 -38.92
N GLY A 406 1.39 8.92 -40.25
CA GLY A 406 2.55 8.31 -40.90
C GLY A 406 2.58 6.78 -40.81
N ARG A 407 1.47 6.15 -40.40
CA ARG A 407 1.28 4.70 -40.42
C ARG A 407 1.14 4.22 -41.87
N LEU A 408 1.65 3.03 -42.17
CA LEU A 408 1.29 2.35 -43.41
C LEU A 408 -0.16 1.82 -43.32
N PRO A 409 -1.00 2.02 -44.35
CA PRO A 409 -2.33 1.43 -44.38
C PRO A 409 -2.26 -0.08 -44.18
N ALA A 410 -3.02 -0.58 -43.22
CA ALA A 410 -3.02 -2.01 -42.91
C ALA A 410 -4.03 -2.80 -43.75
N LEU A 411 -5.08 -2.16 -44.28
CA LEU A 411 -6.00 -2.78 -45.24
C LEU A 411 -5.53 -2.48 -46.68
N ARG A 412 -5.06 -3.50 -47.39
CA ARG A 412 -4.64 -3.38 -48.79
C ARG A 412 -5.74 -3.88 -49.72
N GLN A 413 -5.70 -3.42 -50.97
CA GLN A 413 -6.62 -3.86 -52.01
C GLN A 413 -6.53 -5.38 -52.27
N SER A 414 -5.38 -6.00 -51.98
CA SER A 414 -5.19 -7.46 -52.06
C SER A 414 -5.92 -8.24 -50.96
N ASP A 415 -6.38 -7.58 -49.91
CA ASP A 415 -6.84 -8.22 -48.67
C ASP A 415 -8.38 -8.34 -48.64
N HIS A 416 -9.08 -7.91 -49.69
CA HIS A 416 -10.53 -7.98 -49.83
C HIS A 416 -10.95 -8.17 -51.30
N ASP A 417 -12.07 -8.84 -51.53
CA ASP A 417 -12.65 -9.09 -52.87
C ASP A 417 -13.92 -8.25 -53.13
N LEU A 418 -14.23 -7.30 -52.24
CA LEU A 418 -15.23 -6.27 -52.46
C LEU A 418 -14.79 -5.34 -53.60
N VAL A 419 -15.67 -5.19 -54.59
CA VAL A 419 -15.49 -4.22 -55.69
C VAL A 419 -15.45 -2.82 -55.07
N LEU A 420 -14.40 -2.05 -55.39
CA LEU A 420 -14.29 -0.63 -55.05
C LEU A 420 -15.63 0.06 -55.32
N LEU A 421 -16.19 0.72 -54.31
CA LEU A 421 -17.34 1.60 -54.49
C LEU A 421 -17.04 2.47 -55.72
N PRO A 422 -17.84 2.40 -56.80
CA PRO A 422 -17.68 3.33 -57.89
C PRO A 422 -18.02 4.69 -57.30
N ILE A 423 -17.01 5.49 -56.95
CA ILE A 423 -17.20 6.92 -56.71
C ILE A 423 -17.77 7.44 -58.03
N PRO A 424 -19.03 7.90 -58.08
CA PRO A 424 -19.58 8.36 -59.34
C PRO A 424 -18.77 9.59 -59.79
N GLY A 425 -17.94 9.42 -60.82
CA GLY A 425 -17.28 10.53 -61.53
C GLY A 425 -15.77 10.75 -61.32
N ALA A 426 -15.02 9.92 -60.59
CA ALA A 426 -13.57 10.11 -60.44
C ALA A 426 -12.75 9.04 -61.19
N THR A 427 -12.14 9.42 -62.32
CA THR A 427 -11.18 8.58 -63.03
C THR A 427 -9.83 8.51 -62.29
N LEU A 428 -9.37 7.29 -62.04
CA LEU A 428 -8.12 6.86 -61.37
C LEU A 428 -6.83 7.25 -62.13
N THR A 429 -6.56 8.54 -62.30
CA THR A 429 -5.33 9.05 -62.92
C THR A 429 -4.78 10.29 -62.20
N ASP A 430 -4.78 10.33 -60.87
CA ASP A 430 -4.09 11.42 -60.16
C ASP A 430 -2.64 11.03 -59.83
N PHE A 431 -1.73 11.50 -60.69
CA PHE A 431 -0.28 11.28 -60.70
C PHE A 431 0.42 11.79 -59.42
N ARG A 432 -0.27 12.60 -58.61
CA ARG A 432 0.28 13.31 -57.45
C ARG A 432 0.57 12.41 -56.26
N ILE A 433 -0.26 11.40 -56.01
CA ILE A 433 -0.15 10.51 -54.84
C ILE A 433 1.03 9.53 -54.96
N ARG A 434 1.38 9.10 -56.18
CA ARG A 434 2.51 8.16 -56.40
C ARG A 434 3.87 8.81 -56.19
N LYS A 435 4.02 10.10 -56.50
CA LYS A 435 5.29 10.82 -56.37
C LYS A 435 5.64 11.08 -54.90
N GLU A 436 4.65 11.40 -54.07
CA GLU A 436 4.83 11.66 -52.64
C GLU A 436 5.21 10.40 -51.85
N LEU A 437 4.76 9.21 -52.28
CA LEU A 437 5.10 7.94 -51.63
C LEU A 437 6.56 7.49 -51.87
N GLU A 438 7.13 7.76 -53.04
CA GLU A 438 8.51 7.33 -53.37
C GLU A 438 9.57 8.23 -52.72
N GLU A 439 9.30 9.54 -52.63
CA GLU A 439 10.17 10.51 -51.93
C GLU A 439 10.24 10.24 -50.42
N TRP A 440 9.20 9.62 -49.86
CA TRP A 440 9.11 9.32 -48.43
C TRP A 440 9.91 8.07 -48.05
N ARG A 441 9.90 7.04 -48.91
CA ARG A 441 10.66 5.78 -48.73
C ARG A 441 12.16 6.02 -48.57
N GLN A 442 12.73 6.96 -49.33
CA GLN A 442 14.16 7.29 -49.27
C GLN A 442 14.59 7.96 -47.96
N ARG A 443 13.70 8.71 -47.30
CA ARG A 443 13.99 9.37 -46.02
C ARG A 443 14.00 8.40 -44.84
N TYR A 444 13.27 7.30 -44.96
CA TYR A 444 13.18 6.27 -43.93
C TYR A 444 14.47 5.44 -43.82
N ASP A 445 15.06 5.05 -44.95
CA ASP A 445 16.26 4.20 -44.97
C ASP A 445 17.52 4.91 -44.43
N ALA A 446 17.62 6.23 -44.59
CA ALA A 446 18.73 7.04 -44.08
C ALA A 446 18.79 7.11 -42.54
N ARG A 447 17.64 7.03 -41.86
CA ARG A 447 17.56 7.13 -40.39
C ARG A 447 17.95 5.84 -39.67
N ARG A 448 17.84 4.70 -40.35
CA ARG A 448 18.10 3.37 -39.79
C ARG A 448 19.59 3.08 -39.57
N ALA A 449 20.47 3.68 -40.38
CA ALA A 449 21.92 3.48 -40.28
C ALA A 449 22.57 4.19 -39.08
N VAL A 450 21.95 5.25 -38.56
CA VAL A 450 22.48 6.07 -37.45
C VAL A 450 22.25 5.41 -36.09
N LEU A 451 21.26 4.51 -35.98
CA LEU A 451 20.83 3.91 -34.72
C LEU A 451 21.63 2.67 -34.28
N LEU A 452 22.52 2.12 -35.12
CA LEU A 452 23.17 0.82 -34.91
C LEU A 452 24.68 0.91 -34.57
N GLY A 453 25.17 2.01 -34.00
CA GLY A 453 26.60 2.22 -33.71
C GLY A 453 27.29 1.12 -32.87
N GLU A 454 28.43 0.62 -33.37
CA GLU A 454 29.22 -0.49 -32.81
C GLU A 454 30.50 -0.04 -32.02
N PRO A 455 31.11 -0.90 -31.15
CA PRO A 455 31.80 -0.49 -29.90
C PRO A 455 33.35 -0.76 -29.83
N CYS A 456 34.03 -0.27 -28.78
CA CYS A 456 35.43 -0.64 -28.43
C CYS A 456 35.73 -0.63 -26.90
N SER A 457 36.66 -1.49 -26.44
CA SER A 457 36.90 -1.93 -25.03
C SER A 457 38.27 -1.52 -24.40
N PRO A 458 38.50 -1.67 -23.06
CA PRO A 458 39.63 -1.10 -22.29
C PRO A 458 40.61 -2.15 -21.64
N PRO A 459 41.70 -1.75 -20.93
CA PRO A 459 42.34 -2.65 -19.94
C PRO A 459 42.87 -2.01 -18.61
N ALA A 460 43.45 -2.87 -17.75
CA ALA A 460 43.43 -2.89 -16.26
C ALA A 460 44.81 -2.73 -15.50
N LYS A 461 44.78 -3.05 -14.19
CA LYS A 461 45.62 -2.69 -13.00
C LYS A 461 46.93 -3.49 -12.70
N LEU A 462 47.67 -3.06 -11.65
CA LEU A 462 48.93 -3.62 -11.07
C LEU A 462 48.85 -3.87 -9.53
N GLY A 463 49.67 -4.78 -8.93
CA GLY A 463 50.15 -4.72 -7.52
C GLY A 463 50.38 -6.05 -6.73
N SER A 464 51.41 -6.11 -5.85
CA SER A 464 51.84 -7.25 -4.97
C SER A 464 52.30 -6.82 -3.53
N ARG A 465 52.48 -7.76 -2.56
CA ARG A 465 52.61 -7.59 -1.06
C ARG A 465 53.70 -8.50 -0.41
N ILE A 466 54.18 -8.21 0.83
CA ILE A 466 55.10 -9.04 1.69
C ILE A 466 54.75 -8.94 3.22
N GLN A 467 55.18 -9.91 4.08
CA GLN A 467 54.87 -10.20 5.52
C GLN A 467 56.11 -10.49 6.44
N LEU A 468 55.99 -10.45 7.79
CA LEU A 468 56.96 -10.92 8.84
C LEU A 468 56.32 -11.30 10.23
N GLN A 469 57.03 -12.05 11.11
CA GLN A 469 56.58 -12.79 12.34
C GLN A 469 57.54 -12.69 13.58
N LEU A 470 57.10 -12.98 14.85
CA LEU A 470 57.89 -12.96 16.13
C LEU A 470 57.26 -13.78 17.32
N VAL A 471 58.01 -14.08 18.42
CA VAL A 471 57.81 -15.11 19.53
C VAL A 471 57.90 -14.54 21.00
N THR A 472 57.36 -15.23 22.05
CA THR A 472 57.13 -14.77 23.48
C THR A 472 57.36 -15.79 24.66
N THR A 473 57.30 -15.37 25.97
CA THR A 473 57.63 -16.07 27.27
C THR A 473 56.44 -16.38 28.27
N LYS A 474 56.71 -16.87 29.52
CA LYS A 474 55.98 -17.89 30.35
C LYS A 474 54.87 -17.51 31.39
N GLU A 475 54.60 -16.27 31.76
CA GLU A 475 53.32 -15.89 32.40
C GLU A 475 52.72 -14.75 31.60
N SER A 476 51.46 -14.90 31.20
CA SER A 476 50.81 -13.98 30.26
C SER A 476 50.21 -12.78 30.97
N VAL A 477 51.09 -11.92 31.49
CA VAL A 477 50.66 -10.63 32.03
C VAL A 477 50.44 -9.66 30.86
N ILE A 478 49.19 -9.27 30.61
CA ILE A 478 48.91 -8.21 29.63
C ILE A 478 48.89 -6.87 30.38
N CYS A 479 49.69 -5.92 29.90
CA CYS A 479 49.79 -4.59 30.50
C CYS A 479 48.70 -3.69 29.91
N ILE A 480 47.86 -3.10 30.76
CA ILE A 480 46.86 -2.11 30.38
C ILE A 480 47.36 -0.75 30.87
N ARG A 481 47.71 0.15 29.95
CA ARG A 481 48.10 1.52 30.26
C ARG A 481 46.96 2.47 29.93
N ALA A 482 46.39 3.12 30.94
CA ALA A 482 45.57 4.31 30.75
C ALA A 482 46.48 5.54 30.70
N VAL A 483 46.76 6.04 29.49
CA VAL A 483 47.73 7.11 29.24
C VAL A 483 47.01 8.41 28.88
N LYS A 484 47.34 9.49 29.59
CA LYS A 484 46.87 10.84 29.25
C LYS A 484 47.74 11.44 28.14
N TRP A 485 47.20 11.57 26.93
CA TRP A 485 47.85 12.20 25.78
C TRP A 485 47.10 13.46 25.33
N ARG A 486 47.80 14.62 25.31
CA ARG A 486 47.27 15.92 24.85
C ARG A 486 45.85 16.23 25.35
N SER A 487 45.62 16.12 26.67
CA SER A 487 44.33 16.31 27.38
C SER A 487 43.28 15.19 27.29
N LYS A 488 43.53 14.09 26.56
CA LYS A 488 42.62 12.93 26.45
C LYS A 488 43.26 11.66 27.04
N VAL A 489 42.49 10.83 27.74
CA VAL A 489 42.98 9.59 28.38
C VAL A 489 42.73 8.38 27.47
N ASN A 490 43.73 7.92 26.74
CA ASN A 490 43.60 6.70 25.93
C ASN A 490 43.89 5.47 26.79
N VAL A 491 43.07 4.44 26.69
CA VAL A 491 43.39 3.14 27.28
C VAL A 491 44.06 2.30 26.20
N VAL A 492 45.33 2.00 26.39
CA VAL A 492 46.14 1.18 25.51
C VAL A 492 46.41 -0.14 26.21
N ILE A 493 46.10 -1.24 25.53
CA ILE A 493 46.36 -2.58 26.04
C ILE A 493 47.54 -3.11 25.25
N GLU A 494 48.60 -3.51 25.93
CA GLU A 494 49.88 -3.90 25.35
C GLU A 494 50.28 -5.29 25.85
N LEU A 495 50.85 -6.10 24.96
CA LEU A 495 51.58 -7.30 25.35
C LEU A 495 52.81 -6.92 26.20
N PRO A 496 53.39 -7.85 26.97
CA PRO A 496 54.68 -7.64 27.64
C PRO A 496 55.78 -7.10 26.71
N SER A 497 55.72 -7.42 25.42
CA SER A 497 56.63 -6.92 24.40
C SER A 497 56.48 -5.43 24.06
N GLY A 498 55.49 -4.73 24.66
CA GLY A 498 55.12 -3.36 24.33
C GLY A 498 54.29 -3.25 23.05
N LYS A 499 53.94 -4.36 22.39
CA LYS A 499 53.09 -4.35 21.20
C LYS A 499 51.64 -4.07 21.60
N PRO A 500 50.99 -3.02 21.08
CA PRO A 500 49.59 -2.75 21.38
C PRO A 500 48.70 -3.84 20.79
N ILE A 501 47.81 -4.36 21.64
CA ILE A 501 46.74 -5.31 21.34
C ILE A 501 45.46 -4.55 21.04
N ALA A 502 45.15 -3.51 21.81
CA ALA A 502 43.93 -2.74 21.67
C ALA A 502 44.15 -1.28 22.06
N HIS A 503 43.44 -0.39 21.38
CA HIS A 503 43.48 1.04 21.67
C HIS A 503 42.06 1.60 21.78
N PHE A 504 41.71 2.11 22.96
CA PHE A 504 40.43 2.76 23.24
C PHE A 504 40.65 4.27 23.40
N PRO A 505 40.10 5.09 22.49
CA PRO A 505 40.03 6.52 22.70
C PRO A 505 39.17 6.84 23.93
N TRP A 506 39.59 7.77 24.79
CA TRP A 506 38.77 8.19 25.95
C TRP A 506 37.34 8.55 25.56
N GLU A 507 37.20 9.26 24.46
CA GLU A 507 35.91 9.76 23.98
C GLU A 507 34.99 8.63 23.50
N PHE A 508 35.55 7.48 23.13
CA PHE A 508 34.78 6.28 22.83
C PHE A 508 34.21 5.72 24.14
N LEU A 509 35.06 5.48 25.14
CA LEU A 509 34.60 4.95 26.45
C LEU A 509 33.66 5.90 27.18
N ARG A 510 33.96 7.20 27.21
CA ARG A 510 33.13 8.19 27.92
C ARG A 510 31.73 8.29 27.33
N ASN A 511 31.60 8.13 26.02
CA ASN A 511 30.34 8.30 25.34
C ASN A 511 29.59 6.98 25.13
N SER A 512 30.16 5.80 25.46
CA SER A 512 29.52 4.49 25.22
C SER A 512 28.32 4.20 26.13
N GLY A 513 28.04 5.05 27.11
CA GLY A 513 26.99 4.81 28.11
C GLY A 513 27.42 3.86 29.23
N ASP A 514 28.49 3.09 29.02
CA ASP A 514 29.24 2.35 30.03
C ASP A 514 30.75 2.51 29.76
N CYS A 515 31.45 3.12 30.71
CA CYS A 515 32.89 3.37 30.67
C CYS A 515 33.64 2.55 31.73
N SER A 516 32.99 1.58 32.36
CA SER A 516 33.50 0.83 33.49
C SER A 516 34.57 -0.19 33.10
N TRP A 517 35.34 -0.64 34.09
CA TRP A 517 36.25 -1.77 33.92
C TRP A 517 35.54 -3.06 33.50
N SER A 518 34.26 -3.25 33.86
CA SER A 518 33.45 -4.39 33.41
C SER A 518 33.33 -4.41 31.89
N TYR A 519 33.04 -3.26 31.28
CA TYR A 519 32.95 -3.16 29.83
C TYR A 519 34.31 -3.41 29.16
N ILE A 520 35.39 -2.84 29.69
CA ILE A 520 36.75 -3.06 29.16
C ILE A 520 37.12 -4.55 29.23
N GLN A 521 36.77 -5.23 30.33
CA GLN A 521 36.98 -6.67 30.47
C GLN A 521 36.14 -7.49 29.46
N ALA A 522 34.89 -7.12 29.22
CA ALA A 522 34.06 -7.77 28.21
C ALA A 522 34.68 -7.65 26.81
N VAL A 523 35.15 -6.45 26.45
CA VAL A 523 35.84 -6.23 25.17
C VAL A 523 37.16 -7.01 25.09
N LEU A 524 37.89 -7.14 26.20
CA LEU A 524 39.10 -7.96 26.27
C LEU A 524 38.81 -9.46 26.05
N ASN A 525 37.74 -9.97 26.64
CA ASN A 525 37.29 -11.35 26.46
C ASN A 525 36.87 -11.61 24.98
N ASP A 526 36.45 -10.57 24.25
CA ASP A 526 36.19 -10.65 22.81
C ASP A 526 37.45 -10.62 21.94
N LEU A 527 38.59 -10.18 22.48
CA LEU A 527 39.86 -10.09 21.77
C LEU A 527 40.77 -11.30 22.01
N ILE A 528 40.67 -11.93 23.19
CA ILE A 528 41.57 -12.98 23.66
C ILE A 528 40.81 -14.32 23.75
N GLU A 529 41.44 -15.41 23.32
CA GLU A 529 40.94 -16.77 23.57
C GLU A 529 41.28 -17.14 25.01
N LEU A 530 40.25 -17.18 25.85
CA LEU A 530 40.33 -17.58 27.24
C LEU A 530 39.69 -18.97 27.31
N ASP A 531 40.48 -20.03 27.17
CA ASP A 531 40.00 -21.43 27.16
C ASP A 531 39.50 -21.88 28.56
N GLY A 532 38.45 -21.24 29.07
CA GLY A 532 37.90 -21.47 30.41
C GLY A 532 38.66 -20.78 31.54
N PHE A 533 39.66 -19.95 31.22
CA PHE A 533 40.44 -19.19 32.21
C PHE A 533 39.73 -17.91 32.65
N GLY A 534 39.73 -17.65 33.97
CA GLY A 534 39.24 -16.40 34.52
C GLY A 534 40.23 -15.27 34.30
N THR A 535 39.73 -14.06 34.03
CA THR A 535 40.55 -12.85 33.97
C THR A 535 40.24 -11.92 35.14
N SER A 536 41.26 -11.24 35.64
CA SER A 536 41.10 -10.14 36.60
C SER A 536 42.01 -8.98 36.26
N ILE A 537 41.54 -7.75 36.40
CA ILE A 537 42.34 -6.54 36.24
C ILE A 537 42.71 -6.04 37.64
N ALA A 538 44.01 -5.81 37.87
CA ALA A 538 44.54 -5.31 39.14
C ALA A 538 45.57 -4.20 38.89
N GLN A 539 45.82 -3.33 39.89
CA GLN A 539 46.99 -2.45 39.81
C GLN A 539 48.28 -3.27 40.05
N PRO A 540 49.40 -2.92 39.38
CA PRO A 540 50.69 -3.59 39.57
C PRO A 540 51.07 -3.65 41.05
N GLY A 541 51.46 -4.84 41.52
CA GLY A 541 51.86 -5.05 42.92
C GLY A 541 50.71 -5.06 43.94
N THR A 542 49.45 -4.95 43.51
CA THR A 542 48.28 -5.07 44.40
C THR A 542 47.60 -6.43 44.28
N THR A 543 47.07 -6.92 45.41
CA THR A 543 46.17 -8.09 45.46
C THR A 543 44.70 -7.67 45.52
N ASN A 544 44.41 -6.39 45.74
CA ASN A 544 43.06 -5.87 45.80
C ASN A 544 42.50 -5.76 44.38
N GLY A 545 41.33 -6.35 44.16
CA GLY A 545 40.61 -6.23 42.90
C GLY A 545 40.24 -4.77 42.61
N ILE A 546 40.14 -4.42 41.33
CA ILE A 546 39.61 -3.12 40.92
C ILE A 546 38.10 -3.11 41.11
N ASP A 547 37.53 -1.96 41.48
CA ASP A 547 36.08 -1.77 41.40
C ASP A 547 35.65 -1.72 39.94
N TYR A 548 35.03 -2.82 39.51
CA TYR A 548 34.61 -3.04 38.14
C TYR A 548 33.49 -2.11 37.67
N SER A 549 32.84 -1.39 38.58
CA SER A 549 31.80 -0.41 38.27
C SER A 549 32.36 0.98 37.93
N MET A 550 33.62 1.24 38.30
CA MET A 550 34.25 2.54 38.12
C MET A 550 34.96 2.67 36.76
N PRO A 551 35.05 3.89 36.20
CA PRO A 551 35.83 4.14 34.99
C PRO A 551 37.34 3.96 35.24
N PRO A 552 38.13 3.64 34.20
CA PRO A 552 39.58 3.53 34.33
C PRO A 552 40.21 4.90 34.62
N GLU A 553 40.91 5.00 35.75
CA GLU A 553 41.75 6.16 36.03
C GLU A 553 43.09 6.06 35.29
N PRO A 554 43.75 7.18 34.94
CA PRO A 554 45.09 7.15 34.35
C PRO A 554 46.08 6.38 35.23
N GLY A 555 46.74 5.38 34.67
CA GLY A 555 47.56 4.44 35.43
C GLY A 555 47.98 3.23 34.62
N VAL A 556 48.83 2.40 35.22
CA VAL A 556 49.17 1.08 34.68
C VAL A 556 48.38 0.04 35.46
N TYR A 557 47.81 -0.92 34.76
CA TYR A 557 47.01 -2.03 35.27
C TYR A 557 47.50 -3.33 34.63
N GLU A 558 47.31 -4.43 35.31
CA GLU A 558 47.68 -5.77 34.85
C GLU A 558 46.41 -6.58 34.65
N LEU A 559 46.20 -7.09 33.44
CA LEU A 559 45.25 -8.17 33.22
C LEU A 559 45.96 -9.49 33.54
N ARG A 560 45.53 -10.13 34.63
CA ARG A 560 45.98 -11.45 35.03
C ARG A 560 45.02 -12.50 34.44
N ILE A 561 45.55 -13.40 33.62
CA ILE A 561 44.83 -14.55 33.10
C ILE A 561 45.18 -15.73 34.01
N HIS A 562 44.24 -16.14 34.85
CA HIS A 562 44.48 -17.17 35.86
C HIS A 562 44.53 -18.55 35.20
N GLY A 563 45.59 -19.32 35.47
CA GLY A 563 45.71 -20.73 35.04
C GLY A 563 46.29 -20.95 33.64
N MET A 564 46.70 -19.91 32.93
CA MET A 564 47.27 -20.03 31.58
C MET A 564 48.80 -20.14 31.61
N GLU A 565 49.34 -21.32 31.27
CA GLU A 565 50.78 -21.49 31.01
C GLU A 565 51.09 -21.15 29.54
N GLY A 566 51.74 -20.01 29.29
CA GLY A 566 52.14 -19.56 27.95
C GLY A 566 51.35 -18.38 27.41
N SER A 567 51.81 -17.79 26.30
CA SER A 567 51.32 -16.53 25.72
C SER A 567 49.84 -16.59 25.34
N PRO A 568 49.08 -15.49 25.51
CA PRO A 568 47.66 -15.50 25.21
C PRO A 568 47.45 -15.73 23.71
N SER A 569 46.57 -16.66 23.36
CA SER A 569 46.08 -16.79 21.99
C SER A 569 45.05 -15.69 21.73
N PHE A 570 45.14 -15.09 20.55
CA PHE A 570 44.17 -14.08 20.13
C PHE A 570 43.05 -14.75 19.36
N ARG A 571 41.80 -14.31 19.59
CA ARG A 571 40.68 -14.78 18.78
C ARG A 571 40.95 -14.48 17.31
N ILE A 572 40.92 -15.52 16.48
CA ILE A 572 41.05 -15.34 15.03
C ILE A 572 39.81 -14.59 14.55
N GLY A 573 40.00 -13.43 13.90
CA GLY A 573 38.93 -12.59 13.40
C GLY A 573 39.43 -11.20 12.95
N PRO A 574 38.56 -10.36 12.39
CA PRO A 574 37.12 -10.58 12.18
C PRO A 574 36.82 -11.70 11.16
N ARG A 575 35.95 -12.66 11.52
CA ARG A 575 35.52 -13.80 10.70
C ARG A 575 34.13 -13.51 10.11
N THR A 576 34.07 -12.90 8.93
CA THR A 576 32.78 -12.61 8.25
C THR A 576 32.67 -13.23 6.87
N PHE A 577 33.79 -13.68 6.32
CA PHE A 577 33.89 -14.35 5.03
C PHE A 577 34.53 -15.72 5.26
N MET A 578 34.32 -16.68 4.34
CA MET A 578 34.91 -18.02 4.38
C MET A 578 36.27 -18.05 5.09
N ARG A 579 36.48 -19.06 5.94
CA ARG A 579 37.52 -19.28 6.97
C ARG A 579 38.97 -18.79 6.68
N THR A 580 39.29 -18.34 5.47
CA THR A 580 40.63 -18.10 4.94
C THR A 580 40.91 -16.69 4.36
N ARG A 581 39.98 -15.71 4.36
CA ARG A 581 40.28 -14.36 3.81
C ARG A 581 39.89 -13.19 4.73
N PRO A 582 40.82 -12.25 5.03
CA PRO A 582 40.52 -11.05 5.81
C PRO A 582 39.74 -10.00 4.98
N PRO A 583 39.01 -9.06 5.62
CA PRO A 583 38.33 -7.95 4.96
C PRO A 583 39.32 -7.04 4.20
N GLN A 584 38.94 -6.55 3.01
CA GLN A 584 39.71 -5.53 2.29
C GLN A 584 39.29 -4.13 2.73
N ASP A 585 40.24 -3.31 3.21
CA ASP A 585 40.01 -1.89 3.46
C ASP A 585 39.79 -1.12 2.15
N GLY A 586 38.71 -0.34 2.08
CA GLY A 586 38.48 0.63 0.99
C GLY A 586 37.64 0.15 -0.21
N GLY A 587 37.11 -1.08 -0.19
CA GLY A 587 36.16 -1.53 -1.21
C GLY A 587 34.79 -0.86 -1.07
N THR A 588 34.51 0.18 -1.86
CA THR A 588 33.17 0.80 -1.95
C THR A 588 32.21 0.03 -2.85
N SER A 589 32.64 -1.03 -3.54
CA SER A 589 31.89 -1.59 -4.66
C SER A 589 30.91 -2.72 -4.33
N GLU A 590 30.89 -3.30 -3.13
CA GLU A 590 29.93 -4.38 -2.84
C GLU A 590 29.48 -4.34 -1.37
N THR A 591 28.38 -3.64 -1.09
CA THR A 591 27.52 -3.98 0.05
C THR A 591 26.92 -5.37 -0.21
N ARG A 592 27.46 -6.40 0.45
CA ARG A 592 27.07 -7.82 0.23
C ARG A 592 25.91 -8.32 1.10
N SER A 593 25.44 -7.50 2.05
CA SER A 593 24.06 -7.57 2.52
C SER A 593 23.23 -6.61 1.66
N HIS A 594 22.07 -7.02 1.16
CA HIS A 594 21.17 -6.12 0.42
C HIS A 594 20.70 -4.90 1.24
N SER A 595 20.96 -4.86 2.56
CA SER A 595 20.88 -3.64 3.36
C SER A 595 22.08 -2.74 3.07
N SER A 596 21.81 -1.61 2.41
CA SER A 596 22.77 -0.54 2.18
C SER A 596 23.54 -0.18 3.46
N ARG A 597 24.88 -0.33 3.41
CA ARG A 597 25.86 0.14 4.41
C ARG A 597 25.93 -0.59 5.76
N SER A 598 25.85 -1.91 5.80
CA SER A 598 26.49 -2.67 6.91
C SER A 598 28.01 -2.61 6.79
N THR A 599 28.58 -1.42 7.00
CA THR A 599 30.01 -1.24 7.24
C THR A 599 30.26 -1.48 8.72
N TYR A 600 31.44 -1.97 9.12
CA TYR A 600 31.86 -2.22 10.53
C TYR A 600 31.90 -0.96 11.43
N ARG A 601 31.16 0.10 11.06
CA ARG A 601 31.17 1.43 11.65
C ARG A 601 30.20 1.56 12.82
N GLN A 602 29.26 0.62 12.98
CA GLN A 602 28.27 0.60 14.05
C GLN A 602 28.00 -0.84 14.49
N SER A 603 27.82 -1.06 15.79
CA SER A 603 27.36 -2.33 16.34
C SER A 603 26.48 -2.10 17.56
N HIS A 604 25.72 -3.12 17.93
CA HIS A 604 24.84 -3.09 19.11
C HIS A 604 25.39 -4.07 20.14
N PHE A 605 25.60 -3.60 21.37
CA PHE A 605 26.02 -4.42 22.49
C PHE A 605 24.87 -4.59 23.47
N ARG A 606 24.47 -5.83 23.77
CA ARG A 606 23.47 -6.10 24.81
C ARG A 606 24.18 -6.20 26.15
N MET A 607 23.81 -5.33 27.08
CA MET A 607 24.28 -5.41 28.47
C MET A 607 23.46 -6.44 29.26
N LEU A 608 24.01 -6.88 30.40
CA LEU A 608 23.41 -7.84 31.34
C LEU A 608 22.02 -7.41 31.88
N ASN A 609 21.66 -6.13 31.76
CA ASN A 609 20.37 -5.57 32.20
C ASN A 609 19.27 -5.60 31.12
N GLY A 610 19.48 -6.28 29.98
CA GLY A 610 18.50 -6.41 28.91
C GLY A 610 18.43 -5.23 27.92
N SER A 611 19.16 -4.13 28.17
CA SER A 611 19.21 -2.99 27.25
C SER A 611 20.29 -3.14 26.18
N TYR A 612 20.07 -2.53 25.01
CA TYR A 612 21.02 -2.52 23.89
C TYR A 612 21.70 -1.15 23.76
N TYR A 613 23.03 -1.13 23.69
CA TYR A 613 23.84 0.09 23.53
C TYR A 613 24.39 0.15 22.11
N VAL A 614 24.28 1.32 21.48
CA VAL A 614 24.81 1.55 20.13
C VAL A 614 26.26 2.02 20.23
N HIS A 615 27.22 1.24 19.73
CA HIS A 615 28.61 1.67 19.61
C HIS A 615 28.96 1.99 18.16
N VAL A 616 29.31 3.24 17.93
CA VAL A 616 29.86 3.72 16.67
C VAL A 616 31.39 3.70 16.73
N PHE A 617 31.99 2.83 15.93
CA PHE A 617 33.45 2.63 15.88
C PHE A 617 34.16 3.58 14.91
N ASP A 618 33.44 4.11 13.90
CA ASP A 618 34.00 5.11 12.98
C ASP A 618 33.60 6.53 13.39
N ALA A 619 34.49 7.18 14.14
CA ALA A 619 34.32 8.57 14.55
C ALA A 619 34.47 9.59 13.40
N LYS A 620 34.77 9.17 12.16
CA LYS A 620 34.92 10.10 11.03
C LYS A 620 33.59 10.57 10.44
N VAL A 621 32.47 9.96 10.81
CA VAL A 621 31.13 10.37 10.36
C VAL A 621 30.42 11.12 11.50
N PRO A 622 30.41 12.47 11.52
CA PRO A 622 29.85 13.25 12.62
C PRO A 622 28.39 12.92 12.94
N LEU A 623 27.59 12.66 11.89
CA LEU A 623 26.18 12.26 11.98
C LEU A 623 25.97 10.98 12.78
N LEU A 624 26.96 10.09 12.87
CA LEU A 624 26.84 8.84 13.60
C LEU A 624 27.22 8.99 15.07
N LYS A 625 28.09 9.94 15.41
CA LYS A 625 28.54 10.16 16.79
C LYS A 625 27.39 10.40 17.77
N GLN A 626 26.32 11.06 17.33
CA GLN A 626 25.14 11.31 18.17
C GLN A 626 24.44 10.02 18.62
N TYR A 627 24.65 8.89 17.95
CA TYR A 627 24.06 7.61 18.31
C TYR A 627 24.98 6.78 19.21
N HIS A 628 26.26 7.13 19.34
CA HIS A 628 27.20 6.40 20.17
C HIS A 628 26.77 6.50 21.66
N GLY A 629 26.62 5.35 22.33
CA GLY A 629 26.11 5.18 23.68
C GLY A 629 24.61 5.35 23.85
N LYS A 630 23.83 5.52 22.77
CA LYS A 630 22.37 5.50 22.89
C LYS A 630 21.91 4.13 23.35
N VAL A 631 21.02 4.16 24.34
CA VAL A 631 20.32 2.98 24.85
C VAL A 631 19.05 2.77 24.04
N ILE A 632 18.87 1.56 23.50
CA ILE A 632 17.64 1.08 22.88
C ILE A 632 16.98 0.16 23.92
N PRO A 633 15.93 0.63 24.61
CA PRO A 633 15.22 -0.20 25.56
C PRO A 633 14.36 -1.26 24.84
N PRO A 634 14.08 -2.42 25.47
CA PRO A 634 13.34 -3.52 24.84
C PRO A 634 11.95 -3.15 24.29
N ASP A 635 11.26 -2.20 24.94
CA ASP A 635 9.95 -1.68 24.52
C ASP A 635 9.96 -1.05 23.11
N ARG A 636 11.14 -0.62 22.62
CA ARG A 636 11.30 -0.13 21.24
C ARG A 636 11.07 -1.18 20.16
N PHE A 637 11.13 -2.47 20.49
CA PHE A 637 10.92 -3.55 19.54
C PHE A 637 9.44 -3.94 19.40
N HIS A 638 8.53 -3.27 20.12
CA HIS A 638 7.08 -3.48 20.04
C HIS A 638 6.63 -4.95 20.23
N THR A 639 7.41 -5.72 21.01
CA THR A 639 7.11 -7.11 21.38
C THR A 639 7.26 -7.27 22.89
N ASN A 640 6.32 -7.99 23.50
CA ASN A 640 6.42 -8.44 24.89
C ASN A 640 7.02 -9.85 24.99
N ASP A 641 7.22 -10.51 23.85
CA ASP A 641 7.83 -11.83 23.74
C ASP A 641 9.35 -11.68 23.58
N GLU A 642 10.10 -12.19 24.56
CA GLU A 642 11.56 -12.13 24.58
C GLU A 642 12.20 -12.92 23.41
N ASP A 643 11.52 -13.95 22.90
CA ASP A 643 12.02 -14.76 21.78
C ASP A 643 12.00 -13.98 20.45
N ASN A 644 11.22 -12.90 20.39
CA ASN A 644 11.17 -12.01 19.22
C ASN A 644 12.18 -10.85 19.31
N LEU A 645 12.92 -10.71 20.42
CA LEU A 645 13.99 -9.72 20.52
C LEU A 645 15.23 -10.16 19.72
N PRO A 646 16.09 -9.22 19.29
CA PRO A 646 17.35 -9.58 18.67
C PRO A 646 18.16 -10.54 19.54
N SER A 647 18.56 -11.68 18.97
CA SER A 647 19.36 -12.70 19.65
C SER A 647 20.61 -12.06 20.30
N ALA A 648 20.69 -12.19 21.63
CA ALA A 648 21.81 -11.67 22.41
C ALA A 648 23.14 -12.25 21.95
N GLU A 649 23.17 -13.55 21.67
CA GLU A 649 24.37 -14.27 21.25
C GLU A 649 24.85 -13.80 19.87
N LEU A 650 23.94 -13.63 18.91
CA LEU A 650 24.31 -13.17 17.57
C LEU A 650 24.76 -11.70 17.58
N LEU A 651 24.14 -10.86 18.42
CA LEU A 651 24.57 -9.48 18.59
C LEU A 651 25.92 -9.38 19.30
N ALA A 652 26.15 -10.15 20.37
CA ALA A 652 27.44 -10.21 21.05
C ALA A 652 28.53 -10.74 20.11
N TRP A 653 28.22 -11.78 19.32
CA TRP A 653 29.13 -12.27 18.29
C TRP A 653 29.45 -11.19 17.26
N HIS A 654 28.45 -10.50 16.71
CA HIS A 654 28.67 -9.41 15.75
C HIS A 654 29.48 -8.26 16.35
N TYR A 655 29.17 -7.89 17.59
CA TYR A 655 29.90 -6.89 18.35
C TYR A 655 31.38 -7.24 18.51
N SER A 656 31.69 -8.49 18.87
CA SER A 656 33.08 -8.98 18.95
C SER A 656 33.81 -8.84 17.62
N GLN A 657 33.13 -9.04 16.47
CA GLN A 657 33.73 -8.81 15.16
C GLN A 657 34.05 -7.34 14.92
N CYS A 658 33.16 -6.43 15.31
CA CYS A 658 33.37 -4.98 15.21
C CYS A 658 34.52 -4.52 16.12
N VAL A 659 34.60 -5.05 17.34
CA VAL A 659 35.71 -4.84 18.28
C VAL A 659 37.03 -5.30 17.66
N MET A 660 37.11 -6.53 17.15
CA MET A 660 38.32 -7.05 16.53
C MET A 660 38.76 -6.20 15.32
N ALA A 661 37.81 -5.75 14.50
CA ALA A 661 38.11 -4.93 13.33
C ALA A 661 38.63 -3.54 13.70
N ASN A 662 38.00 -2.86 14.67
CA ASN A 662 38.23 -1.43 14.90
C ASN A 662 39.10 -1.11 16.12
N ILE A 663 39.08 -1.96 17.14
CA ILE A 663 39.82 -1.75 18.40
C ILE A 663 41.15 -2.48 18.39
N ARG A 664 41.21 -3.71 17.83
CA ARG A 664 42.48 -4.45 17.70
C ARG A 664 43.41 -3.85 16.65
N GLY A 665 42.85 -3.36 15.54
CA GLY A 665 43.59 -2.70 14.47
C GLY A 665 44.47 -3.61 13.61
N PHE A 666 44.47 -4.93 13.84
CA PHE A 666 45.15 -5.92 12.97
C PHE A 666 44.38 -7.25 12.94
N ALA A 667 44.46 -7.99 11.83
CA ALA A 667 43.97 -9.36 11.71
C ALA A 667 45.06 -10.36 12.19
N VAL A 668 44.65 -11.47 12.82
CA VAL A 668 45.52 -12.59 13.25
C VAL A 668 45.38 -13.71 12.25
#